data_AF-A0A2P7TA36-F1
#
_entry.id   AF-A0A2P7TA36-F1
#
_cell.length_a   1.000
_cell.length_b   1.000
_cell.length_c   1.000
_cell.angle_alpha   90.00
_cell.angle_beta   90.00
_cell.angle_gamma   90.00
#
_symmetry.space_group_name_H-M   'P 1'
#
loop_
_entity.id
_entity.type
_entity.pdbx_description
1 polymer ?
#
loop_
_entity_poly.entity_id
_entity_poly.type
_entity_poly.pdbx_seq_one_letter_code
_entity_poly.pdbx_strand_id
1 'polypeptide(L)'
;MKQKYQYPNLVVMLFFLNFLASNSLFAQSFICKSGDGKYDTVPPTPAPCWLSSTRTDFENFMPDTLNDPIRYIRLNFVFLELPGEPDTVGGFHLSNSVHQQFWNDVVELMNYRMEHFWLQPDSVSCNPFPGAHTIDTRIRFQVNMLSVQDSFYRNNENSYENPDSASLAACNGNDVAPNAPNWYLRPLHHAISDTTANCTQAINVFFTENQTQYNNAVAGLDFDRCKISAAMFPGYPNAAPPYQSLAIHMVDQWLHYMEGVVWADTSATVIWDNNDYANENNARTWIVRTKANHILHEIGHCLSLVHTNIDAQWPFTETSCNIMCNTCSDANFPAIAETQLQSLYKALSVSSVRSYIEGCPYNPNRPFIVSENQTWHDNVRLYQDLIIETGATLTLTCALHMPPNAKIMLQRGAKLILDGATISNSGCNCSQWQGIEVWGNTAIVHADLFPLMPPVLNAANYEAVSLEPDDPGMVILKNNALIEQAINAVATLNSNGFYPQYHGGVIYAENSAFSNNRKAIDLRPYKHANFSRFINCSFTANNQNTPFEGIVIEACKNIIIDSCRFIYAGAIAPNYYQTGISAANTDKLQIINGSQFQNLTFGVYLQASNYNTGTAFIGNSNTAPNLFTNCRNSIVNLQTKFLQIENNQFTHNNPYAQHITMAGTCGYEVHNNTFSNAHALAAFFTSLDRTGNNNFYCNTLDSCTYGLYANNNNSGLQFYNNNFTTSQADVYIDGNESRVNFLQGELIGPDYLPFFNLFTYQRPTHRIVTNGATMPFTYYYHIDYANFSIAVNARLTPNCFLGDLYTGCNSEYYNFFGQDVPWPSNIPYDTTCLTLLSDGGSGGFMQPDSTECNTRACYDSLRLYISALKDSIDGGNTQLLLTTVQTAPGSPATAQFLLYLSPYLSDTVLAAIAQNAFMPATARANILIANAPLSDALMNVAYNAVSPATYQILYNIKYYYSISERDRLNMRIAAYTDESESLFRELIEKYANENDYAALENLLAAQNNKFALRALLSAKMEQQQWQTAQDIINNLPANTLEEQDFITIQQINLQRLSAAQNFELDAEQANQLYTIANAYGYQAPAAQALLGLLNGNYYEWPIPQSSGKAALNLRYPAAQLTGNPFVGTFAIIPNPASQTAQVSIPPLYTLQQTEMHLYNLHGKTLLVQPIPVGTHAYTLNLQNLPNGLYIAALYANGLPATYRKLFVQH
;
A
#
# COMPACT_ATOMS: atom_id res chain seq x y z
N MET A 1 40.47 -63.86 30.73
CA MET A 1 39.04 -63.78 31.12
C MET A 1 38.36 -62.91 30.09
N LYS A 2 37.49 -63.49 29.24
CA LYS A 2 36.02 -63.25 29.20
C LYS A 2 35.68 -61.76 29.19
N GLN A 3 34.98 -61.15 28.23
CA GLN A 3 34.24 -61.53 27.03
C GLN A 3 34.24 -60.23 26.17
N LYS A 4 34.70 -60.23 24.90
CA LYS A 4 33.96 -60.63 23.68
C LYS A 4 32.67 -59.81 23.51
N TYR A 5 32.48 -58.94 22.52
CA TYR A 5 33.18 -58.67 21.24
C TYR A 5 32.90 -57.20 20.83
N GLN A 6 33.94 -56.36 20.71
CA GLN A 6 34.53 -55.81 19.46
C GLN A 6 33.83 -54.59 18.81
N TYR A 7 34.04 -53.42 19.41
CA TYR A 7 34.86 -52.28 18.93
C TYR A 7 35.90 -52.56 17.81
N PRO A 8 36.63 -51.56 17.24
CA PRO A 8 36.32 -50.13 16.93
C PRO A 8 37.10 -49.52 15.72
N ASN A 9 36.98 -48.18 15.54
CA ASN A 9 38.05 -47.23 15.13
C ASN A 9 38.51 -47.20 13.64
N LEU A 10 38.98 -46.10 13.04
CA LEU A 10 39.58 -44.86 13.55
C LEU A 10 39.50 -43.74 12.48
N VAL A 11 39.19 -42.52 12.95
CA VAL A 11 39.68 -41.17 12.58
C VAL A 11 40.58 -41.01 11.33
N VAL A 12 40.29 -40.02 10.47
CA VAL A 12 41.14 -38.82 10.16
C VAL A 12 40.72 -38.11 8.84
N MET A 13 40.40 -36.81 8.97
CA MET A 13 40.60 -35.65 8.07
C MET A 13 39.62 -35.21 6.94
N LEU A 14 39.29 -33.91 7.05
CA LEU A 14 39.26 -32.82 6.05
C LEU A 14 38.01 -32.60 5.17
N PHE A 15 37.25 -31.57 5.59
CA PHE A 15 36.68 -30.42 4.85
C PHE A 15 36.15 -30.54 3.40
N PHE A 16 34.96 -29.93 3.24
CA PHE A 16 34.20 -29.48 2.07
C PHE A 16 33.08 -30.38 1.51
N LEU A 17 31.96 -29.70 1.21
CA LEU A 17 30.74 -30.07 0.46
C LEU A 17 29.51 -30.52 1.28
N ASN A 18 28.58 -29.57 1.42
CA ASN A 18 27.16 -29.80 1.66
C ASN A 18 26.40 -29.17 0.50
N PHE A 19 25.80 -29.97 -0.38
CA PHE A 19 24.57 -29.64 -1.12
C PHE A 19 24.04 -30.91 -1.81
N LEU A 20 22.71 -31.05 -1.84
CA LEU A 20 21.88 -32.04 -2.54
C LEU A 20 21.57 -33.36 -1.80
N ALA A 21 20.34 -33.45 -1.27
CA ALA A 21 19.52 -34.67 -1.36
C ALA A 21 18.05 -34.38 -0.98
N SER A 22 17.23 -34.11 -1.99
CA SER A 22 15.79 -34.39 -1.97
C SER A 22 15.37 -34.74 -3.39
N ASN A 23 15.07 -36.01 -3.65
CA ASN A 23 13.99 -36.50 -4.51
C ASN A 23 14.20 -37.97 -4.87
N SER A 24 13.35 -38.84 -4.32
CA SER A 24 13.02 -40.11 -4.94
C SER A 24 11.67 -40.57 -4.41
N LEU A 25 10.68 -40.68 -5.30
CA LEU A 25 9.71 -41.78 -5.39
C LEU A 25 8.68 -41.44 -6.47
N PHE A 26 8.81 -42.06 -7.63
CA PHE A 26 7.74 -42.77 -8.37
C PHE A 26 8.30 -43.15 -9.76
N ALA A 27 8.74 -44.40 -9.87
CA ALA A 27 8.91 -45.07 -11.16
C ALA A 27 8.64 -46.56 -10.94
N GLN A 28 7.45 -47.01 -11.33
CA GLN A 28 7.22 -48.41 -11.65
C GLN A 28 7.15 -48.54 -13.17
N SER A 29 7.97 -49.47 -13.64
CA SER A 29 8.25 -49.87 -15.00
C SER A 29 7.04 -50.37 -15.78
N PHE A 30 6.95 -50.03 -17.07
CA PHE A 30 6.39 -50.90 -18.09
C PHE A 30 7.38 -51.04 -19.25
N ILE A 31 7.77 -52.29 -19.51
CA ILE A 31 8.64 -52.75 -20.58
C ILE A 31 7.74 -53.12 -21.77
N CYS A 32 8.02 -52.61 -22.98
CA CYS A 32 7.55 -53.23 -24.22
C CYS A 32 8.71 -53.40 -25.19
N LYS A 33 9.00 -54.67 -25.49
CA LYS A 33 9.93 -55.16 -26.51
C LYS A 33 9.34 -54.92 -27.92
N SER A 34 10.23 -54.64 -28.87
CA SER A 34 9.97 -54.66 -30.31
C SER A 34 9.81 -56.10 -30.83
N GLY A 35 8.92 -56.28 -31.81
CA GLY A 35 8.74 -57.51 -32.58
C GLY A 35 7.83 -57.26 -33.80
N ASP A 36 8.28 -57.73 -34.96
CA ASP A 36 7.76 -57.48 -36.31
C ASP A 36 6.27 -57.84 -36.58
N GLY A 37 5.67 -57.16 -37.57
CA GLY A 37 4.65 -57.76 -38.45
C GLY A 37 3.31 -57.02 -38.64
N LYS A 38 3.12 -56.46 -39.84
CA LYS A 38 1.90 -56.25 -40.68
C LYS A 38 0.52 -55.96 -40.02
N TYR A 39 -0.08 -54.84 -40.47
CA TYR A 39 -1.51 -54.48 -40.65
C TYR A 39 -2.59 -55.27 -39.88
N ASP A 40 -3.31 -54.62 -38.95
CA ASP A 40 -4.62 -53.99 -39.22
C ASP A 40 -5.26 -53.39 -37.94
N THR A 41 -5.90 -52.23 -38.11
CA THR A 41 -6.92 -51.60 -37.25
C THR A 41 -6.61 -51.43 -35.75
N VAL A 42 -6.03 -50.28 -35.39
CA VAL A 42 -6.09 -49.72 -34.02
C VAL A 42 -7.27 -48.73 -33.95
N PRO A 43 -8.09 -48.72 -32.89
CA PRO A 43 -9.18 -47.76 -32.70
C PRO A 43 -8.64 -46.32 -32.66
N PRO A 44 -9.45 -45.29 -32.98
CA PRO A 44 -8.97 -43.91 -32.98
C PRO A 44 -8.47 -43.56 -31.58
N THR A 45 -7.15 -43.37 -31.46
CA THR A 45 -6.55 -42.71 -30.30
C THR A 45 -7.14 -41.30 -30.18
N PRO A 46 -7.43 -40.80 -28.96
CA PRO A 46 -8.01 -39.48 -28.77
C PRO A 46 -7.13 -38.40 -29.41
N ALA A 47 -7.74 -37.49 -30.15
CA ALA A 47 -7.07 -36.32 -30.69
C ALA A 47 -6.46 -35.47 -29.55
N PRO A 48 -5.28 -34.85 -29.73
CA PRO A 48 -4.76 -33.90 -28.77
C PRO A 48 -5.64 -32.65 -28.75
N CYS A 49 -6.27 -32.38 -27.60
CA CYS A 49 -6.90 -31.11 -27.29
C CYS A 49 -5.83 -30.05 -27.02
N TRP A 50 -5.39 -29.39 -28.09
CA TRP A 50 -4.77 -28.05 -28.08
C TRP A 50 -5.72 -27.12 -28.83
N LEU A 51 -5.65 -25.80 -28.57
CA LEU A 51 -6.30 -24.69 -29.31
C LEU A 51 -7.36 -25.17 -30.30
N SER A 52 -8.65 -25.08 -29.94
CA SER A 52 -9.75 -25.48 -30.83
C SER A 52 -9.42 -25.01 -32.24
N SER A 53 -9.24 -25.92 -33.19
CA SER A 53 -8.73 -25.63 -34.53
C SER A 53 -9.76 -24.88 -35.39
N THR A 54 -10.28 -23.77 -34.86
CA THR A 54 -11.09 -22.79 -35.55
C THR A 54 -10.16 -21.92 -36.40
N ARG A 55 -10.68 -21.43 -37.52
CA ARG A 55 -9.95 -20.57 -38.46
C ARG A 55 -9.38 -19.30 -37.80
N THR A 56 -9.97 -18.85 -36.69
CA THR A 56 -9.58 -17.67 -35.91
C THR A 56 -8.27 -17.85 -35.14
N ASP A 57 -7.98 -19.04 -34.60
CA ASP A 57 -6.69 -19.32 -33.93
C ASP A 57 -5.50 -19.24 -34.90
N PHE A 58 -5.74 -19.44 -36.21
CA PHE A 58 -4.72 -19.33 -37.25
C PHE A 58 -4.40 -17.88 -37.66
N GLU A 59 -5.34 -16.94 -37.52
CA GLU A 59 -5.13 -15.53 -37.89
C GLU A 59 -4.19 -14.78 -36.92
N ASN A 60 -4.21 -15.18 -35.65
CA ASN A 60 -3.36 -14.60 -34.60
C ASN A 60 -1.86 -14.91 -34.76
N PHE A 61 -1.53 -16.02 -35.43
CA PHE A 61 -0.14 -16.45 -35.69
C PHE A 61 0.31 -16.20 -37.13
N MET A 62 -0.49 -15.52 -37.94
CA MET A 62 -0.05 -15.07 -39.26
C MET A 62 0.90 -13.87 -39.12
N PRO A 63 2.04 -13.81 -39.82
CA PRO A 63 2.88 -12.62 -39.84
C PRO A 63 2.29 -11.47 -40.67
N ASP A 64 2.59 -10.24 -40.27
CA ASP A 64 2.59 -9.09 -41.19
C ASP A 64 4.00 -9.00 -41.79
N THR A 65 4.20 -9.67 -42.92
CA THR A 65 5.52 -9.84 -43.54
C THR A 65 6.13 -8.54 -44.07
N LEU A 66 5.39 -7.43 -44.04
CA LEU A 66 5.90 -6.10 -44.38
C LEU A 66 6.34 -5.30 -43.14
N ASN A 67 5.65 -5.46 -42.00
CA ASN A 67 5.84 -4.59 -40.84
C ASN A 67 6.33 -5.31 -39.57
N ASP A 68 6.31 -6.63 -39.52
CA ASP A 68 6.80 -7.37 -38.35
C ASP A 68 8.29 -7.08 -38.10
N PRO A 69 8.73 -6.91 -36.85
CA PRO A 69 10.15 -6.86 -36.53
C PRO A 69 10.80 -8.20 -36.86
N ILE A 70 12.04 -8.15 -37.35
CA ILE A 70 12.82 -9.36 -37.64
C ILE A 70 13.09 -10.11 -36.32
N ARG A 71 12.77 -11.40 -36.30
CA ARG A 71 13.04 -12.32 -35.18
C ARG A 71 14.30 -13.11 -35.49
N TYR A 72 15.39 -12.82 -34.77
CA TYR A 72 16.65 -13.53 -34.91
C TYR A 72 16.67 -14.77 -34.01
N ILE A 73 16.83 -15.95 -34.59
CA ILE A 73 17.03 -17.22 -33.88
C ILE A 73 18.54 -17.45 -33.75
N ARG A 74 19.01 -17.69 -32.53
CA ARG A 74 20.42 -17.96 -32.26
C ARG A 74 20.78 -19.41 -32.54
N LEU A 75 21.85 -19.61 -33.29
CA LEU A 75 22.44 -20.93 -33.56
C LEU A 75 23.90 -20.94 -33.09
N ASN A 76 24.34 -22.06 -32.52
CA ASN A 76 25.75 -22.35 -32.30
C ASN A 76 26.20 -23.34 -33.36
N PHE A 77 27.06 -22.92 -34.27
CA PHE A 77 27.70 -23.82 -35.24
C PHE A 77 28.93 -24.41 -34.57
N VAL A 78 28.85 -25.69 -34.17
CA VAL A 78 29.86 -26.39 -33.39
C VAL A 78 30.71 -27.25 -34.33
N PHE A 79 31.91 -26.77 -34.61
CA PHE A 79 32.93 -27.47 -35.42
C PHE A 79 33.80 -28.34 -34.52
N LEU A 80 33.92 -29.61 -34.87
CA LEU A 80 34.66 -30.60 -34.09
C LEU A 80 36.00 -30.89 -34.78
N GLU A 81 37.09 -30.42 -34.17
CA GLU A 81 38.44 -30.42 -34.72
C GLU A 81 39.33 -31.48 -34.05
N LEU A 82 40.35 -31.96 -34.76
CA LEU A 82 41.34 -32.88 -34.18
C LEU A 82 42.39 -32.12 -33.36
N PRO A 83 42.71 -32.58 -32.13
CA PRO A 83 43.74 -31.94 -31.32
C PRO A 83 45.12 -31.96 -32.00
N GLY A 84 45.68 -30.78 -32.29
CA GLY A 84 47.04 -30.64 -32.81
C GLY A 84 47.21 -30.85 -34.32
N GLU A 85 46.13 -30.97 -35.09
CA GLU A 85 46.22 -30.94 -36.55
C GLU A 85 46.45 -29.51 -37.08
N PRO A 86 47.36 -29.29 -38.05
CA PRO A 86 47.51 -28.01 -38.72
C PRO A 86 46.28 -27.67 -39.57
N ASP A 87 45.94 -26.39 -39.70
CA ASP A 87 44.83 -25.85 -40.54
C ASP A 87 44.84 -26.31 -42.02
N THR A 88 45.92 -26.98 -42.45
CA THR A 88 46.15 -27.49 -43.82
C THR A 88 45.87 -28.98 -43.98
N VAL A 89 45.46 -29.70 -42.94
CA VAL A 89 45.33 -31.17 -42.95
C VAL A 89 43.88 -31.58 -42.68
N GLY A 90 42.98 -31.28 -43.62
CA GLY A 90 41.60 -31.79 -43.68
C GLY A 90 40.66 -31.41 -42.51
N GLY A 91 39.40 -31.10 -42.84
CA GLY A 91 38.37 -30.67 -41.88
C GLY A 91 38.15 -29.17 -41.86
N PHE A 92 37.00 -28.74 -41.33
CA PHE A 92 36.70 -27.33 -41.14
C PHE A 92 37.38 -26.78 -39.88
N HIS A 93 38.36 -25.91 -40.07
CA HIS A 93 39.02 -25.14 -39.00
C HIS A 93 38.60 -23.67 -39.00
N LEU A 94 38.15 -23.15 -37.85
CA LEU A 94 37.74 -21.74 -37.72
C LEU A 94 38.90 -20.74 -37.76
N SER A 95 40.13 -21.19 -37.50
CA SER A 95 41.37 -20.43 -37.71
C SER A 95 41.65 -20.14 -39.19
N ASN A 96 41.08 -20.93 -40.12
CA ASN A 96 41.25 -20.75 -41.55
C ASN A 96 40.19 -19.78 -42.11
N SER A 97 40.64 -18.63 -42.62
CA SER A 97 39.76 -17.58 -43.15
C SER A 97 38.90 -18.03 -44.34
N VAL A 98 39.33 -19.03 -45.12
CA VAL A 98 38.55 -19.56 -46.25
C VAL A 98 37.37 -20.38 -45.75
N HIS A 99 37.58 -21.20 -44.71
CA HIS A 99 36.53 -21.99 -44.08
C HIS A 99 35.52 -21.10 -43.36
N GLN A 100 36.00 -20.09 -42.64
CA GLN A 100 35.15 -19.11 -41.99
C GLN A 100 34.29 -18.35 -43.02
N GLN A 101 34.89 -17.90 -44.13
CA GLN A 101 34.14 -17.23 -45.20
C GLN A 101 33.12 -18.16 -45.87
N PHE A 102 33.46 -19.44 -46.08
CA PHE A 102 32.51 -20.41 -46.62
C PHE A 102 31.25 -20.52 -45.75
N TRP A 103 31.40 -20.64 -44.44
CA TRP A 103 30.26 -20.72 -43.52
C TRP A 103 29.51 -19.39 -43.37
N ASN A 104 30.21 -18.25 -43.47
CA ASN A 104 29.55 -16.95 -43.54
C ASN A 104 28.63 -16.85 -44.77
N ASP A 105 29.09 -17.29 -45.94
CA ASP A 105 28.28 -17.29 -47.17
C ASP A 105 27.07 -18.24 -47.05
N VAL A 106 27.22 -19.37 -46.36
CA VAL A 106 26.09 -20.28 -46.05
C VAL A 106 25.05 -19.56 -45.20
N VAL A 107 25.47 -18.89 -44.13
CA VAL A 107 24.55 -18.15 -43.23
C VAL A 107 23.90 -16.96 -43.95
N GLU A 108 24.65 -16.24 -44.78
CA GLU A 108 24.12 -15.16 -45.62
C GLU A 108 23.04 -15.68 -46.56
N LEU A 109 23.28 -16.82 -47.23
CA LEU A 109 22.29 -17.43 -48.11
C LEU A 109 21.06 -17.98 -47.36
N MET A 110 21.25 -18.54 -46.16
CA MET A 110 20.14 -18.95 -45.29
C MET A 110 19.22 -17.76 -45.00
N ASN A 111 19.79 -16.65 -44.56
CA ASN A 111 19.06 -15.41 -44.25
C ASN A 111 18.41 -14.78 -45.49
N TYR A 112 19.12 -14.76 -46.62
CA TYR A 112 18.61 -14.30 -47.90
C TYR A 112 17.37 -15.10 -48.34
N ARG A 113 17.36 -16.42 -48.14
CA ARG A 113 16.20 -17.27 -48.47
C ARG A 113 15.01 -16.99 -47.56
N MET A 114 15.24 -16.81 -46.26
CA MET A 114 14.18 -16.41 -45.34
C MET A 114 13.52 -15.07 -45.72
N GLU A 115 14.22 -14.21 -46.45
CA GLU A 115 13.72 -12.94 -46.98
C GLU A 115 12.96 -13.07 -48.31
N HIS A 116 13.21 -14.12 -49.09
CA HIS A 116 12.77 -14.23 -50.48
C HIS A 116 12.03 -15.54 -50.78
N PHE A 117 11.26 -16.08 -49.83
CA PHE A 117 10.44 -17.28 -50.10
C PHE A 117 9.32 -16.94 -51.09
N TRP A 118 8.96 -17.84 -51.99
CA TRP A 118 7.77 -17.81 -52.82
C TRP A 118 6.59 -18.30 -51.97
N LEU A 119 5.63 -17.42 -51.70
CA LEU A 119 4.43 -17.82 -50.99
C LEU A 119 3.53 -18.63 -51.94
N GLN A 120 3.15 -19.84 -51.52
CA GLN A 120 2.20 -20.68 -52.26
C GLN A 120 0.89 -20.84 -51.49
N PRO A 121 -0.28 -20.69 -52.14
CA PRO A 121 -1.55 -21.06 -51.53
C PRO A 121 -1.59 -22.58 -51.29
N ASP A 122 -2.18 -23.02 -50.17
CA ASP A 122 -2.20 -24.43 -49.76
C ASP A 122 -2.86 -25.38 -50.79
N SER A 123 -3.59 -24.85 -51.79
CA SER A 123 -4.39 -25.60 -52.75
C SER A 123 -3.76 -25.80 -54.14
N VAL A 124 -2.50 -25.44 -54.36
CA VAL A 124 -1.88 -25.43 -55.71
C VAL A 124 -0.79 -26.51 -55.84
N SER A 125 -0.92 -27.38 -56.85
CA SER A 125 0.16 -28.28 -57.31
C SER A 125 1.37 -27.45 -57.77
N CYS A 126 2.61 -27.84 -57.44
CA CYS A 126 3.83 -27.06 -57.72
C CYS A 126 3.73 -26.30 -59.03
N ASN A 127 3.71 -24.97 -58.96
CA ASN A 127 4.10 -24.16 -60.09
C ASN A 127 5.54 -23.74 -59.85
N PRO A 128 6.53 -24.23 -60.63
CA PRO A 128 7.92 -23.79 -60.52
C PRO A 128 8.12 -22.32 -60.95
N PHE A 129 7.11 -21.67 -61.53
CA PHE A 129 7.12 -20.24 -61.87
C PHE A 129 5.73 -19.58 -61.73
N PRO A 130 5.18 -19.40 -60.51
CA PRO A 130 4.02 -18.56 -60.32
C PRO A 130 4.47 -17.10 -60.28
N GLY A 131 3.85 -16.24 -61.08
CA GLY A 131 4.19 -14.82 -61.12
C GLY A 131 4.23 -14.16 -59.74
N ALA A 132 5.44 -13.74 -59.35
CA ALA A 132 5.80 -12.44 -58.77
C ALA A 132 5.35 -12.03 -57.34
N HIS A 133 5.27 -12.93 -56.36
CA HIS A 133 5.23 -12.51 -54.94
C HIS A 133 6.17 -13.34 -54.06
N THR A 134 7.40 -12.86 -53.88
CA THR A 134 8.27 -13.30 -52.78
C THR A 134 7.77 -12.70 -51.46
N ILE A 135 7.93 -13.44 -50.36
CA ILE A 135 7.56 -13.07 -49.01
C ILE A 135 8.79 -13.11 -48.11
N ASP A 136 8.97 -12.03 -47.34
CA ASP A 136 9.92 -12.02 -46.24
C ASP A 136 9.25 -12.68 -45.03
N THR A 137 9.78 -13.81 -44.58
CA THR A 137 9.26 -14.50 -43.38
C THR A 137 9.51 -13.72 -42.09
N ARG A 138 10.36 -12.69 -42.12
CA ARG A 138 10.85 -11.91 -40.96
C ARG A 138 11.51 -12.75 -39.87
N ILE A 139 11.95 -13.97 -40.21
CA ILE A 139 12.79 -14.82 -39.36
C ILE A 139 14.20 -14.80 -39.95
N ARG A 140 15.21 -14.65 -39.10
CA ARG A 140 16.63 -14.68 -39.47
C ARG A 140 17.43 -15.47 -38.46
N PHE A 141 18.66 -15.81 -38.80
CA PHE A 141 19.57 -16.60 -37.98
C PHE A 141 20.80 -15.79 -37.62
N GLN A 142 21.12 -15.75 -36.32
CA GLN A 142 22.36 -15.21 -35.79
C GLN A 142 23.23 -16.40 -35.35
N VAL A 143 24.36 -16.57 -36.02
CA VAL A 143 25.21 -17.74 -35.84
C VAL A 143 26.47 -17.40 -35.06
N ASN A 144 26.68 -18.12 -33.96
CA ASN A 144 27.94 -18.14 -33.23
C ASN A 144 28.72 -19.39 -33.63
N MET A 145 29.92 -19.22 -34.19
CA MET A 145 30.77 -20.34 -34.60
C MET A 145 31.70 -20.74 -33.45
N LEU A 146 31.60 -21.99 -33.00
CA LEU A 146 32.36 -22.56 -31.91
C LEU A 146 33.27 -23.66 -32.46
N SER A 147 34.50 -23.73 -31.95
CA SER A 147 35.44 -24.82 -32.23
C SER A 147 35.67 -25.64 -30.96
N VAL A 148 35.57 -26.95 -31.07
CA VAL A 148 35.80 -27.92 -29.98
C VAL A 148 36.82 -28.94 -30.46
N GLN A 149 37.96 -29.03 -29.78
CA GLN A 149 39.00 -30.00 -30.11
C GLN A 149 38.81 -31.28 -29.31
N ASP A 150 38.18 -32.28 -29.93
CA ASP A 150 37.93 -33.57 -29.30
C ASP A 150 37.77 -34.67 -30.34
N SER A 151 38.70 -35.63 -30.37
CA SER A 151 38.69 -36.74 -31.32
C SER A 151 37.52 -37.71 -31.12
N PHE A 152 36.98 -37.82 -29.90
CA PHE A 152 35.81 -38.66 -29.62
C PHE A 152 34.54 -38.00 -30.16
N TYR A 153 34.30 -36.73 -29.85
CA TYR A 153 33.08 -36.07 -30.33
C TYR A 153 33.08 -35.82 -31.84
N ARG A 154 34.25 -35.67 -32.47
CA ARG A 154 34.34 -35.51 -33.93
C ARG A 154 33.84 -36.72 -34.71
N ASN A 155 34.11 -37.93 -34.21
CA ASN A 155 33.87 -39.17 -34.96
C ASN A 155 32.42 -39.62 -34.84
N ASN A 156 31.64 -39.45 -35.90
CA ASN A 156 30.23 -39.88 -35.94
C ASN A 156 30.05 -41.41 -35.93
N GLU A 157 31.12 -42.19 -36.08
CA GLU A 157 31.07 -43.65 -35.90
C GLU A 157 30.69 -44.05 -34.47
N ASN A 158 30.95 -43.17 -33.49
CA ASN A 158 30.60 -43.38 -32.08
C ASN A 158 29.09 -43.39 -31.81
N SER A 159 28.26 -43.03 -32.81
CA SER A 159 26.79 -43.09 -32.73
C SER A 159 26.23 -44.50 -32.98
N TYR A 160 26.98 -45.42 -33.58
CA TYR A 160 26.45 -46.70 -34.08
C TYR A 160 26.69 -47.87 -33.11
N GLU A 161 25.64 -48.66 -32.82
CA GLU A 161 25.74 -49.84 -31.95
C GLU A 161 26.44 -51.05 -32.61
N ASN A 162 26.49 -51.12 -33.96
CA ASN A 162 27.16 -52.19 -34.70
C ASN A 162 28.03 -51.64 -35.87
N PRO A 163 29.36 -51.55 -35.69
CA PRO A 163 30.28 -50.98 -36.67
C PRO A 163 30.70 -52.02 -37.73
N ASP A 164 29.77 -52.45 -38.58
CA ASP A 164 30.10 -53.20 -39.80
C ASP A 164 30.33 -52.23 -40.97
N SER A 165 31.30 -52.48 -41.85
CA SER A 165 31.67 -51.56 -42.95
C SER A 165 30.54 -51.23 -43.92
N ALA A 166 29.49 -52.09 -44.01
CA ALA A 166 28.33 -51.86 -44.86
C ALA A 166 27.22 -51.00 -44.20
N SER A 167 27.16 -50.92 -42.86
CA SER A 167 26.24 -50.01 -42.14
C SER A 167 26.80 -48.58 -42.09
N LEU A 168 28.12 -48.45 -42.07
CA LEU A 168 28.85 -47.17 -42.08
C LEU A 168 28.62 -46.33 -43.36
N ALA A 169 28.46 -46.95 -44.52
CA ALA A 169 28.14 -46.25 -45.79
C ALA A 169 26.62 -45.96 -45.96
N ALA A 170 25.76 -46.63 -45.17
CA ALA A 170 24.31 -46.48 -45.28
C ALA A 170 23.75 -45.42 -44.32
N CYS A 171 24.38 -45.21 -43.15
CA CYS A 171 23.95 -44.32 -42.06
C CYS A 171 22.46 -44.41 -41.71
N ASN A 172 22.12 -45.04 -40.60
CA ASN A 172 20.73 -45.01 -40.13
C ASN A 172 20.43 -43.68 -39.41
N GLY A 173 19.40 -42.97 -39.86
CA GLY A 173 19.04 -41.65 -39.31
C GLY A 173 18.69 -41.69 -37.84
N ASN A 174 18.21 -42.84 -37.37
CA ASN A 174 17.86 -43.04 -35.97
C ASN A 174 19.06 -43.14 -35.03
N ASP A 175 20.28 -43.41 -35.52
CA ASP A 175 21.47 -43.58 -34.67
C ASP A 175 22.23 -42.26 -34.46
N VAL A 176 22.15 -41.37 -35.45
CA VAL A 176 22.78 -40.05 -35.44
C VAL A 176 21.83 -38.93 -35.02
N ALA A 177 20.52 -39.18 -34.97
CA ALA A 177 19.56 -38.18 -34.54
C ALA A 177 19.73 -37.82 -33.05
N PRO A 178 19.63 -36.54 -32.66
CA PRO A 178 19.75 -36.15 -31.26
C PRO A 178 18.72 -36.78 -30.30
N ASN A 179 17.58 -37.25 -30.82
CA ASN A 179 16.58 -38.01 -30.04
C ASN A 179 16.97 -39.48 -29.80
N ALA A 180 18.03 -39.98 -30.44
CA ALA A 180 18.48 -41.37 -30.27
C ALA A 180 18.89 -41.61 -28.79
N PRO A 181 18.47 -42.73 -28.16
CA PRO A 181 18.84 -43.02 -26.77
C PRO A 181 20.35 -42.96 -26.53
N ASN A 182 21.15 -43.36 -27.53
CA ASN A 182 22.60 -43.46 -27.47
C ASN A 182 23.34 -42.35 -28.26
N TRP A 183 22.71 -41.20 -28.49
CA TRP A 183 23.35 -40.09 -29.19
C TRP A 183 24.62 -39.60 -28.44
N TYR A 184 25.80 -39.94 -28.98
CA TYR A 184 27.09 -39.77 -28.32
C TYR A 184 27.51 -38.31 -28.06
N LEU A 185 26.92 -37.35 -28.79
CA LEU A 185 27.18 -35.91 -28.60
C LEU A 185 26.40 -35.31 -27.42
N ARG A 186 25.48 -36.06 -26.79
CA ARG A 186 24.66 -35.55 -25.68
C ARG A 186 25.46 -34.89 -24.55
N PRO A 187 26.59 -35.45 -24.07
CA PRO A 187 27.37 -34.82 -23.01
C PRO A 187 27.96 -33.47 -23.44
N LEU A 188 28.47 -33.37 -24.67
CA LEU A 188 28.98 -32.12 -25.23
C LEU A 188 27.86 -31.08 -25.42
N HIS A 189 26.71 -31.52 -25.91
CA HIS A 189 25.53 -30.67 -26.05
C HIS A 189 25.11 -30.04 -24.72
N HIS A 190 25.03 -30.82 -23.65
CA HIS A 190 24.75 -30.28 -22.31
C HIS A 190 25.85 -29.31 -21.85
N ALA A 191 27.12 -29.63 -22.06
CA ALA A 191 28.23 -28.75 -21.67
C ALA A 191 28.19 -27.37 -22.35
N ILE A 192 27.80 -27.31 -23.63
CA ILE A 192 27.64 -26.06 -24.38
C ILE A 192 26.37 -25.31 -23.93
N SER A 193 25.27 -26.04 -23.66
CA SER A 193 23.98 -25.48 -23.25
C SER A 193 23.93 -25.00 -21.79
N ASP A 194 24.78 -25.51 -20.89
CA ASP A 194 24.81 -25.19 -19.44
C ASP A 194 25.55 -23.89 -19.07
N THR A 195 25.98 -23.08 -20.04
CA THR A 195 26.68 -21.81 -19.81
C THR A 195 25.73 -20.71 -19.30
N THR A 196 25.38 -20.79 -18.02
CA THR A 196 24.46 -19.90 -17.27
C THR A 196 24.95 -18.46 -17.09
N ALA A 197 26.10 -18.07 -17.64
CA ALA A 197 26.76 -16.82 -17.28
C ALA A 197 26.36 -15.58 -18.11
N ASN A 198 25.62 -15.67 -19.24
CA ASN A 198 25.24 -14.46 -20.01
C ASN A 198 24.16 -14.68 -21.11
N CYS A 199 23.09 -15.43 -20.87
CA CYS A 199 21.94 -15.53 -21.80
C CYS A 199 22.29 -15.70 -23.29
N THR A 200 23.09 -16.72 -23.60
CA THR A 200 23.45 -17.14 -24.97
C THR A 200 22.93 -18.54 -25.27
N GLN A 201 21.69 -18.85 -24.89
CA GLN A 201 21.04 -20.08 -25.37
C GLN A 201 20.88 -19.99 -26.88
N ALA A 202 21.30 -21.04 -27.59
CA ALA A 202 21.21 -21.18 -29.03
C ALA A 202 20.94 -22.64 -29.40
N ILE A 203 20.39 -22.89 -30.59
CA ILE A 203 20.26 -24.25 -31.13
C ILE A 203 21.66 -24.71 -31.53
N ASN A 204 22.12 -25.81 -30.94
CA ASN A 204 23.45 -26.35 -31.23
C ASN A 204 23.42 -27.17 -32.52
N VAL A 205 24.17 -26.75 -33.53
CA VAL A 205 24.33 -27.43 -34.82
C VAL A 205 25.72 -28.06 -34.84
N PHE A 206 25.80 -29.38 -34.72
CA PHE A 206 27.05 -30.12 -34.67
C PHE A 206 27.51 -30.56 -36.05
N PHE A 207 28.76 -30.30 -36.37
CA PHE A 207 29.41 -30.73 -37.60
C PHE A 207 30.42 -31.83 -37.29
N THR A 208 30.11 -33.06 -37.69
CA THR A 208 30.92 -34.26 -37.39
C THR A 208 31.35 -34.96 -38.66
N GLU A 209 32.34 -35.83 -38.55
CA GLU A 209 32.88 -36.59 -39.69
C GLU A 209 32.98 -38.07 -39.34
N ASN A 210 32.73 -38.93 -40.32
CA ASN A 210 33.08 -40.33 -40.24
C ASN A 210 34.60 -40.45 -40.32
N GLN A 211 35.25 -40.90 -39.24
CA GLN A 211 36.71 -40.89 -39.17
C GLN A 211 37.35 -41.82 -40.21
N THR A 212 36.75 -42.97 -40.51
CA THR A 212 37.25 -43.90 -41.53
C THR A 212 37.19 -43.28 -42.92
N GLN A 213 36.05 -42.71 -43.31
CA GLN A 213 35.87 -42.09 -44.62
C GLN A 213 36.67 -40.80 -44.78
N TYR A 214 36.77 -40.02 -43.71
CA TYR A 214 37.67 -38.88 -43.63
C TYR A 214 39.14 -39.28 -43.90
N ASN A 215 39.63 -40.33 -43.24
CA ASN A 215 40.99 -40.82 -43.44
C ASN A 215 41.21 -41.30 -44.89
N ASN A 216 40.21 -41.98 -45.48
CA ASN A 216 40.26 -42.39 -46.88
C ASN A 216 40.36 -41.18 -47.82
N ALA A 217 39.52 -40.16 -47.61
CA ALA A 217 39.52 -38.94 -48.40
C ALA A 217 40.85 -38.17 -48.31
N VAL A 218 41.41 -38.03 -47.10
CA VAL A 218 42.72 -37.38 -46.88
C VAL A 218 43.87 -38.18 -47.50
N ALA A 219 43.78 -39.52 -47.51
CA ALA A 219 44.75 -40.39 -48.16
C ALA A 219 44.60 -40.48 -49.69
N GLY A 220 43.61 -39.79 -50.28
CA GLY A 220 43.32 -39.85 -51.71
C GLY A 220 42.75 -41.20 -52.17
N LEU A 221 42.16 -41.97 -51.26
CA LEU A 221 41.45 -43.22 -51.53
C LEU A 221 39.96 -42.95 -51.79
N ASP A 222 39.27 -43.87 -52.46
CA ASP A 222 37.82 -43.83 -52.61
C ASP A 222 37.15 -43.77 -51.23
N PHE A 223 36.21 -42.85 -51.07
CA PHE A 223 35.43 -42.66 -49.85
C PHE A 223 33.95 -42.59 -50.21
N ASP A 224 33.10 -43.11 -49.31
CA ASP A 224 31.66 -42.97 -49.40
C ASP A 224 31.18 -41.92 -48.39
N ARG A 225 30.19 -41.11 -48.78
CA ARG A 225 29.51 -40.19 -47.87
C ARG A 225 28.31 -40.87 -47.24
N CYS A 226 28.00 -40.46 -46.01
CA CYS A 226 26.75 -40.77 -45.37
C CYS A 226 25.54 -40.40 -46.25
N LYS A 227 24.59 -41.34 -46.47
CA LYS A 227 23.36 -41.07 -47.25
C LYS A 227 22.44 -40.05 -46.60
N ILE A 228 22.61 -39.85 -45.29
CA ILE A 228 21.86 -38.86 -44.51
C ILE A 228 22.78 -37.67 -44.32
N SER A 229 22.35 -36.51 -44.79
CA SER A 229 23.14 -35.28 -44.67
C SER A 229 22.93 -34.56 -43.33
N ALA A 230 21.85 -34.86 -42.61
CA ALA A 230 21.51 -34.23 -41.34
C ALA A 230 20.42 -35.01 -40.57
N ALA A 231 20.33 -34.79 -39.27
CA ALA A 231 19.19 -35.19 -38.43
C ALA A 231 18.99 -34.21 -37.26
N MET A 232 17.75 -33.85 -36.92
CA MET A 232 17.44 -32.96 -35.78
C MET A 232 16.65 -33.61 -34.64
N PHE A 233 16.63 -32.90 -33.51
CA PHE A 233 15.60 -33.07 -32.49
C PHE A 233 14.38 -32.18 -32.80
N PRO A 234 13.19 -32.74 -33.10
CA PRO A 234 12.03 -31.92 -33.42
C PRO A 234 11.47 -31.21 -32.18
N GLY A 235 11.04 -29.97 -32.35
CA GLY A 235 10.42 -29.15 -31.31
C GLY A 235 8.93 -29.41 -31.12
N TYR A 236 8.47 -30.67 -31.14
CA TYR A 236 7.03 -30.97 -31.05
C TYR A 236 6.43 -30.47 -29.73
N PRO A 237 5.21 -29.88 -29.75
CA PRO A 237 4.54 -29.39 -28.54
C PRO A 237 4.24 -30.48 -27.49
N ASN A 238 4.24 -31.77 -27.86
CA ASN A 238 3.77 -32.87 -27.01
C ASN A 238 4.84 -33.93 -26.62
N ALA A 239 6.09 -33.83 -27.07
CA ALA A 239 7.05 -34.94 -26.92
C ALA A 239 8.32 -34.60 -26.11
N ALA A 240 8.63 -33.31 -25.91
CA ALA A 240 9.78 -32.90 -25.13
C ALA A 240 9.33 -32.12 -23.89
N PRO A 241 9.92 -32.36 -22.70
CA PRO A 241 9.80 -31.42 -21.61
C PRO A 241 10.17 -30.01 -22.12
N PRO A 242 9.43 -28.95 -21.74
CA PRO A 242 9.58 -27.58 -22.27
C PRO A 242 10.92 -26.87 -21.97
N TYR A 243 11.94 -27.63 -21.56
CA TYR A 243 13.28 -27.19 -21.18
C TYR A 243 14.41 -28.00 -21.83
N GLN A 244 14.13 -28.88 -22.81
CA GLN A 244 15.19 -29.56 -23.54
C GLN A 244 15.85 -28.62 -24.55
N SER A 245 17.17 -28.52 -24.47
CA SER A 245 18.01 -27.81 -25.42
C SER A 245 17.90 -28.46 -26.81
N LEU A 246 17.70 -27.64 -27.86
CA LEU A 246 17.53 -28.13 -29.23
C LEU A 246 18.89 -28.37 -29.90
N ALA A 247 18.97 -29.43 -30.70
CA ALA A 247 20.17 -29.78 -31.44
C ALA A 247 19.86 -30.24 -32.87
N ILE A 248 20.80 -29.96 -33.76
CA ILE A 248 20.85 -30.47 -35.13
C ILE A 248 22.23 -31.14 -35.29
N HIS A 249 22.26 -32.33 -35.88
CA HIS A 249 23.49 -33.08 -36.13
C HIS A 249 23.70 -33.21 -37.64
N MET A 250 24.70 -32.49 -38.15
CA MET A 250 25.09 -32.45 -39.55
C MET A 250 26.32 -33.34 -39.74
N VAL A 251 26.15 -34.51 -40.36
CA VAL A 251 27.22 -35.52 -40.51
C VAL A 251 27.96 -35.38 -41.85
N ASP A 252 29.26 -35.68 -41.86
CA ASP A 252 30.13 -35.73 -43.03
C ASP A 252 30.25 -34.42 -43.83
N GLN A 253 30.03 -33.26 -43.20
CA GLN A 253 29.93 -31.99 -43.94
C GLN A 253 31.22 -31.60 -44.66
N TRP A 254 32.38 -31.97 -44.12
CA TRP A 254 33.68 -31.78 -44.77
C TRP A 254 33.84 -32.69 -45.99
N LEU A 255 33.47 -33.97 -45.88
CA LEU A 255 33.47 -34.87 -47.04
C LEU A 255 32.55 -34.35 -48.15
N HIS A 256 31.39 -33.80 -47.77
CA HIS A 256 30.51 -33.14 -48.73
C HIS A 256 31.12 -31.90 -49.39
N TYR A 257 31.91 -31.12 -48.64
CA TYR A 257 32.64 -29.97 -49.15
C TYR A 257 33.76 -30.39 -50.11
N MET A 258 34.57 -31.39 -49.72
CA MET A 258 35.64 -31.93 -50.53
C MET A 258 35.14 -32.49 -51.85
N GLU A 259 34.07 -33.28 -51.86
CA GLU A 259 33.54 -33.82 -53.13
C GLU A 259 33.03 -32.71 -54.06
N GLY A 260 32.34 -31.71 -53.51
CA GLY A 260 31.90 -30.55 -54.28
C GLY A 260 33.07 -29.79 -54.91
N VAL A 261 34.15 -29.57 -54.17
CA VAL A 261 35.36 -28.87 -54.66
C VAL A 261 36.16 -29.73 -55.65
N VAL A 262 36.28 -31.04 -55.42
CA VAL A 262 37.05 -31.97 -56.26
C VAL A 262 36.33 -32.28 -57.59
N TRP A 263 35.00 -32.46 -57.59
CA TRP A 263 34.26 -32.82 -58.81
C TRP A 263 34.18 -31.67 -59.82
N ALA A 264 34.14 -30.41 -59.37
CA ALA A 264 34.08 -29.27 -60.29
C ALA A 264 35.37 -28.98 -61.06
N ASP A 265 36.52 -29.48 -60.61
CA ASP A 265 37.77 -29.35 -61.36
C ASP A 265 37.92 -30.47 -62.43
N THR A 266 37.08 -31.52 -62.36
CA THR A 266 37.22 -32.71 -63.23
C THR A 266 36.08 -32.98 -64.22
N SER A 267 34.89 -32.38 -64.09
CA SER A 267 33.75 -32.69 -64.99
C SER A 267 33.16 -31.47 -65.68
N ALA A 268 33.82 -31.05 -66.77
CA ALA A 268 33.14 -30.38 -67.87
C ALA A 268 32.23 -31.39 -68.58
N THR A 269 31.04 -31.68 -68.04
CA THR A 269 29.81 -32.15 -68.71
C THR A 269 28.85 -32.75 -67.68
N VAL A 270 27.69 -32.11 -67.47
CA VAL A 270 26.35 -32.66 -67.72
C VAL A 270 25.34 -31.55 -67.37
N ILE A 271 24.58 -31.17 -68.40
CA ILE A 271 23.38 -30.33 -68.35
C ILE A 271 22.21 -31.26 -68.05
N TRP A 272 21.34 -30.89 -67.11
CA TRP A 272 19.90 -31.15 -67.23
C TRP A 272 19.09 -29.95 -66.70
N ASP A 273 18.36 -29.36 -67.65
CA ASP A 273 17.21 -28.43 -67.61
C ASP A 273 17.22 -27.13 -66.80
N ASN A 274 17.65 -26.06 -67.48
CA ASN A 274 16.85 -24.89 -67.90
C ASN A 274 15.57 -24.54 -67.10
N ASN A 275 15.69 -23.56 -66.20
CA ASN A 275 15.15 -22.21 -66.46
C ASN A 275 15.74 -21.17 -65.49
N ASP A 276 16.53 -20.29 -66.09
CA ASP A 276 16.85 -18.92 -65.70
C ASP A 276 17.48 -18.65 -64.31
N TYR A 277 18.78 -18.95 -64.19
CA TYR A 277 19.77 -18.05 -63.58
C TYR A 277 21.13 -18.33 -64.24
N ALA A 278 21.27 -17.87 -65.48
CA ALA A 278 22.50 -17.96 -66.24
C ALA A 278 23.53 -16.94 -65.73
N ASN A 279 24.46 -17.41 -64.88
CA ASN A 279 25.90 -17.09 -64.87
C ASN A 279 26.47 -17.30 -63.46
N GLU A 280 26.92 -18.52 -63.11
CA GLU A 280 27.95 -18.76 -62.07
C GLU A 280 28.40 -20.24 -62.10
N ASN A 281 29.35 -20.56 -62.98
CA ASN A 281 29.98 -21.89 -63.08
C ASN A 281 31.04 -22.09 -61.97
N ASN A 282 30.65 -22.25 -60.71
CA ASN A 282 31.58 -22.57 -59.62
C ASN A 282 30.99 -23.60 -58.63
N ALA A 283 31.70 -24.70 -58.39
CA ALA A 283 31.38 -25.71 -57.36
C ALA A 283 31.03 -25.10 -56.01
N ARG A 284 31.77 -24.05 -55.64
CA ARG A 284 31.61 -23.34 -54.38
C ARG A 284 30.19 -22.82 -54.22
N THR A 285 29.62 -22.20 -55.26
CA THR A 285 28.24 -21.68 -55.23
C THR A 285 27.22 -22.81 -55.08
N TRP A 286 27.42 -23.95 -55.75
CA TRP A 286 26.55 -25.11 -55.61
C TRP A 286 26.56 -25.67 -54.18
N ILE A 287 27.75 -25.92 -53.61
CA ILE A 287 27.84 -26.51 -52.26
C ILE A 287 27.31 -25.55 -51.18
N VAL A 288 27.54 -24.24 -51.30
CA VAL A 288 26.94 -23.23 -50.39
C VAL A 288 25.41 -23.29 -50.45
N ARG A 289 24.83 -23.39 -51.65
CA ARG A 289 23.37 -23.53 -51.84
C ARG A 289 22.82 -24.79 -51.20
N THR A 290 23.44 -25.95 -51.44
CA THR A 290 22.99 -27.22 -50.87
C THR A 290 23.04 -27.20 -49.33
N LYS A 291 24.12 -26.68 -48.75
CA LYS A 291 24.30 -26.62 -47.29
C LYS A 291 23.31 -25.68 -46.61
N ALA A 292 23.09 -24.48 -47.18
CA ALA A 292 22.08 -23.56 -46.67
C ALA A 292 20.68 -24.22 -46.63
N ASN A 293 20.33 -25.01 -47.66
CA ASN A 293 19.02 -25.67 -47.73
C ASN A 293 18.83 -26.77 -46.71
N HIS A 294 19.83 -27.64 -46.56
CA HIS A 294 19.77 -28.72 -45.58
C HIS A 294 19.63 -28.15 -44.17
N ILE A 295 20.41 -27.13 -43.82
CA ILE A 295 20.32 -26.52 -42.50
C ILE A 295 18.94 -25.88 -42.30
N LEU A 296 18.42 -25.14 -43.29
CA LEU A 296 17.08 -24.56 -43.21
C LEU A 296 15.97 -25.62 -43.04
N HIS A 297 16.07 -26.76 -43.73
CA HIS A 297 15.14 -27.88 -43.60
C HIS A 297 15.09 -28.43 -42.16
N GLU A 298 16.25 -28.68 -41.57
CA GLU A 298 16.37 -29.18 -40.19
C GLU A 298 15.88 -28.16 -39.15
N ILE A 299 16.14 -26.87 -39.39
CA ILE A 299 15.57 -25.78 -38.58
C ILE A 299 14.05 -25.74 -38.77
N GLY A 300 13.53 -25.99 -39.97
CA GLY A 300 12.10 -26.09 -40.26
C GLY A 300 11.40 -27.07 -39.33
N HIS A 301 12.01 -28.23 -39.08
CA HIS A 301 11.52 -29.19 -38.10
C HIS A 301 11.61 -28.72 -36.64
N CYS A 302 12.66 -27.96 -36.28
CA CYS A 302 12.70 -27.28 -34.98
C CYS A 302 11.53 -26.29 -34.83
N LEU A 303 11.09 -25.69 -35.93
CA LEU A 303 9.96 -24.77 -36.05
C LEU A 303 8.62 -25.46 -36.37
N SER A 304 8.48 -26.73 -35.99
CA SER A 304 7.25 -27.53 -36.10
C SER A 304 6.77 -27.84 -37.54
N LEU A 305 7.64 -27.67 -38.54
CA LEU A 305 7.32 -28.10 -39.89
C LEU A 305 7.50 -29.62 -40.04
N VAL A 306 6.68 -30.21 -40.91
CA VAL A 306 6.70 -31.64 -41.24
C VAL A 306 6.82 -31.82 -42.75
N HIS A 307 7.28 -33.00 -43.17
CA HIS A 307 7.32 -33.35 -44.59
C HIS A 307 5.91 -33.36 -45.16
N THR A 308 5.69 -32.61 -46.24
CA THR A 308 4.39 -32.50 -46.91
C THR A 308 4.31 -33.54 -48.03
N ASN A 309 4.16 -34.82 -47.69
CA ASN A 309 3.92 -35.88 -48.68
C ASN A 309 2.44 -36.25 -48.68
N ILE A 310 1.68 -35.70 -49.63
CA ILE A 310 0.38 -36.27 -50.00
C ILE A 310 0.65 -37.38 -51.03
N ASP A 311 0.23 -38.59 -50.64
CA ASP A 311 0.18 -39.84 -51.41
C ASP A 311 1.48 -40.63 -51.68
N ALA A 312 1.67 -41.65 -50.84
CA ALA A 312 2.62 -42.76 -50.99
C ALA A 312 2.26 -43.75 -52.13
N GLN A 313 1.63 -43.32 -53.22
CA GLN A 313 1.17 -44.25 -54.27
C GLN A 313 1.54 -43.97 -55.72
N TRP A 314 2.29 -42.90 -56.05
CA TRP A 314 2.77 -42.72 -57.44
C TRP A 314 4.20 -42.16 -57.50
N PRO A 315 5.09 -42.77 -58.31
CA PRO A 315 6.41 -42.21 -58.54
C PRO A 315 6.28 -41.07 -59.55
N PHE A 316 6.79 -39.89 -59.21
CA PHE A 316 6.93 -38.70 -60.08
C PHE A 316 5.66 -37.86 -60.34
N THR A 317 5.04 -37.32 -59.29
CA THR A 317 4.38 -36.01 -59.40
C THR A 317 5.08 -35.01 -58.51
N GLU A 318 5.46 -33.88 -59.10
CA GLU A 318 6.10 -32.70 -58.51
C GLU A 318 5.20 -32.05 -57.44
N THR A 319 4.99 -32.66 -56.27
CA THR A 319 4.00 -32.17 -55.28
C THR A 319 4.57 -31.58 -53.99
N SER A 320 5.84 -31.23 -53.92
CA SER A 320 6.36 -30.49 -52.74
C SER A 320 7.60 -29.65 -53.04
N CYS A 321 7.49 -28.54 -53.75
CA CYS A 321 8.60 -27.63 -54.04
C CYS A 321 8.87 -26.65 -52.87
N ASN A 322 8.72 -27.12 -51.61
CA ASN A 322 8.85 -26.31 -50.41
C ASN A 322 10.04 -26.77 -49.53
N ILE A 323 10.37 -25.97 -48.52
CA ILE A 323 11.48 -26.21 -47.59
C ILE A 323 11.49 -27.61 -46.93
N MET A 324 10.34 -28.30 -46.84
CA MET A 324 10.18 -29.61 -46.20
C MET A 324 10.11 -30.81 -47.15
N CYS A 325 10.47 -30.66 -48.43
CA CYS A 325 10.48 -31.78 -49.37
C CYS A 325 11.53 -32.84 -49.00
N ASN A 326 11.15 -34.12 -49.00
CA ASN A 326 12.06 -35.24 -48.72
C ASN A 326 12.55 -36.00 -49.97
N THR A 327 11.99 -35.74 -51.16
CA THR A 327 12.32 -36.43 -52.43
C THR A 327 12.78 -35.51 -53.56
N CYS A 328 12.90 -34.19 -53.31
CA CYS A 328 13.27 -33.22 -54.34
C CYS A 328 14.79 -33.12 -54.46
N SER A 329 15.35 -33.51 -55.60
CA SER A 329 16.78 -33.45 -55.89
C SER A 329 17.26 -31.99 -56.00
N ASP A 330 18.06 -31.55 -55.03
CA ASP A 330 19.13 -30.52 -55.05
C ASP A 330 18.96 -29.15 -55.74
N ALA A 331 17.82 -28.82 -56.36
CA ALA A 331 17.66 -27.57 -57.10
C ALA A 331 16.37 -26.83 -56.71
N ASN A 332 16.56 -25.67 -56.08
CA ASN A 332 15.58 -24.61 -55.83
C ASN A 332 14.42 -24.95 -54.87
N PHE A 333 14.65 -24.71 -53.57
CA PHE A 333 13.62 -24.61 -52.52
C PHE A 333 13.23 -23.16 -52.19
N PRO A 334 12.62 -22.37 -53.09
CA PRO A 334 12.19 -21.05 -52.71
C PRO A 334 10.79 -21.05 -52.11
N ALA A 335 9.98 -22.13 -52.05
CA ALA A 335 8.58 -21.98 -51.63
C ALA A 335 8.30 -22.29 -50.14
N ILE A 336 7.33 -21.57 -49.58
CA ILE A 336 6.68 -21.85 -48.29
C ILE A 336 5.16 -21.70 -48.43
N ALA A 337 4.40 -22.64 -47.88
CA ALA A 337 2.94 -22.55 -47.83
C ALA A 337 2.47 -21.59 -46.73
N GLU A 338 1.28 -21.01 -46.88
CA GLU A 338 0.66 -20.14 -45.85
C GLU A 338 0.54 -20.85 -44.48
N THR A 339 0.11 -22.12 -44.48
CA THR A 339 0.04 -22.95 -43.26
C THR A 339 1.40 -23.27 -42.65
N GLN A 340 2.45 -23.41 -43.48
CA GLN A 340 3.82 -23.58 -43.00
C GLN A 340 4.33 -22.31 -42.33
N LEU A 341 4.08 -21.14 -42.95
CA LEU A 341 4.46 -19.86 -42.37
C LEU A 341 3.77 -19.60 -41.01
N GLN A 342 2.48 -19.94 -40.89
CA GLN A 342 1.77 -19.91 -39.60
C GLN A 342 2.41 -20.87 -38.57
N SER A 343 2.76 -22.08 -39.00
CA SER A 343 3.38 -23.08 -38.14
C SER A 343 4.73 -22.60 -37.59
N LEU A 344 5.54 -21.93 -38.43
CA LEU A 344 6.78 -21.27 -37.99
C LEU A 344 6.49 -20.28 -36.86
N TYR A 345 5.57 -19.34 -37.07
CA TYR A 345 5.25 -18.28 -36.12
C TYR A 345 4.63 -18.81 -34.82
N LYS A 346 3.77 -19.83 -34.92
CA LYS A 346 3.24 -20.55 -33.75
C LYS A 346 4.37 -21.21 -32.97
N ALA A 347 5.30 -21.89 -33.64
CA ALA A 347 6.45 -22.51 -32.98
C ALA A 347 7.31 -21.50 -32.23
N LEU A 348 7.49 -20.29 -32.76
CA LEU A 348 8.20 -19.20 -32.06
C LEU A 348 7.53 -18.77 -30.75
N SER A 349 6.23 -19.02 -30.59
CA SER A 349 5.47 -18.65 -29.39
C SER A 349 5.32 -19.81 -28.40
N VAL A 350 5.08 -21.04 -28.86
CA VAL A 350 4.67 -22.16 -27.98
C VAL A 350 5.66 -23.33 -27.91
N SER A 351 6.68 -23.39 -28.78
CA SER A 351 7.71 -24.44 -28.73
C SER A 351 8.96 -24.00 -27.97
N SER A 352 9.90 -24.92 -27.74
CA SER A 352 11.22 -24.63 -27.16
C SER A 352 12.02 -23.59 -27.95
N VAL A 353 11.68 -23.32 -29.22
CA VAL A 353 12.39 -22.32 -30.04
C VAL A 353 12.33 -20.91 -29.44
N ARG A 354 11.26 -20.60 -28.69
CA ARG A 354 11.06 -19.28 -28.05
C ARG A 354 12.22 -18.85 -27.14
N SER A 355 12.99 -19.80 -26.60
CA SER A 355 14.15 -19.54 -25.73
C SER A 355 15.41 -19.11 -26.49
N TYR A 356 15.45 -19.30 -27.82
CA TYR A 356 16.60 -18.96 -28.67
C TYR A 356 16.40 -17.67 -29.47
N ILE A 357 15.27 -16.99 -29.30
CA ILE A 357 15.01 -15.72 -29.99
C ILE A 357 15.83 -14.62 -29.30
N GLU A 358 16.67 -13.96 -30.08
CA GLU A 358 17.46 -12.81 -29.66
C GLU A 358 16.56 -11.59 -29.37
N GLY A 359 16.83 -10.94 -28.25
CA GLY A 359 16.13 -9.73 -27.84
C GLY A 359 14.64 -9.97 -27.54
N CYS A 360 13.85 -8.91 -27.70
CA CYS A 360 12.42 -8.87 -27.40
C CYS A 360 11.66 -8.15 -28.52
N PRO A 361 11.55 -8.76 -29.70
CA PRO A 361 10.83 -8.14 -30.81
C PRO A 361 9.38 -7.87 -30.39
N TYR A 362 8.88 -6.69 -30.76
CA TYR A 362 7.53 -6.22 -30.44
C TYR A 362 6.89 -5.61 -31.69
N ASN A 363 5.70 -6.09 -32.07
CA ASN A 363 4.87 -5.48 -33.09
C ASN A 363 3.66 -4.76 -32.45
N PRO A 364 3.62 -3.42 -32.46
CA PRO A 364 2.48 -2.65 -31.94
C PRO A 364 1.24 -2.67 -32.85
N ASN A 365 1.38 -3.02 -34.13
CA ASN A 365 0.33 -2.84 -35.13
C ASN A 365 -0.58 -4.07 -35.29
N ARG A 366 -0.27 -5.18 -34.62
CA ARG A 366 -0.99 -6.44 -34.79
C ARG A 366 -1.15 -7.19 -33.44
N PRO A 367 -2.15 -6.81 -32.63
CA PRO A 367 -2.42 -7.48 -31.36
C PRO A 367 -2.87 -8.94 -31.58
N PHE A 368 -2.62 -9.78 -30.59
CA PHE A 368 -3.21 -11.12 -30.46
C PHE A 368 -4.62 -10.96 -29.88
N ILE A 369 -5.64 -11.46 -30.58
CA ILE A 369 -7.05 -11.23 -30.22
C ILE A 369 -7.68 -12.53 -29.69
N VAL A 370 -8.28 -12.46 -28.51
CA VAL A 370 -9.12 -13.51 -27.93
C VAL A 370 -10.57 -13.03 -27.95
N SER A 371 -11.32 -13.51 -28.93
CA SER A 371 -12.72 -13.11 -29.19
C SER A 371 -13.76 -14.09 -28.64
N GLU A 372 -13.32 -15.26 -28.18
CA GLU A 372 -14.17 -16.32 -27.62
C GLU A 372 -13.56 -16.86 -26.32
N ASN A 373 -14.33 -17.62 -25.55
CA ASN A 373 -13.82 -18.23 -24.31
C ASN A 373 -12.72 -19.25 -24.63
N GLN A 374 -11.53 -19.04 -24.06
CA GLN A 374 -10.35 -19.88 -24.28
C GLN A 374 -9.67 -20.25 -22.95
N THR A 375 -9.00 -21.40 -22.94
CA THR A 375 -8.11 -21.81 -21.85
C THR A 375 -6.75 -22.17 -22.41
N TRP A 376 -5.69 -21.59 -21.87
CA TRP A 376 -4.31 -21.89 -22.26
C TRP A 376 -3.61 -22.67 -21.14
N HIS A 377 -3.01 -23.80 -21.52
CA HIS A 377 -2.33 -24.73 -20.62
C HIS A 377 -0.82 -24.80 -20.84
N ASP A 378 -0.33 -24.22 -21.94
CA ASP A 378 1.06 -24.33 -22.35
C ASP A 378 1.76 -22.98 -22.28
N ASN A 379 3.05 -22.98 -21.98
CA ASN A 379 3.80 -21.74 -21.85
C ASN A 379 3.87 -21.01 -23.19
N VAL A 380 3.45 -19.74 -23.21
CA VAL A 380 3.35 -18.91 -24.40
C VAL A 380 4.29 -17.72 -24.28
N ARG A 381 5.03 -17.41 -25.35
CA ARG A 381 5.72 -16.12 -25.53
C ARG A 381 5.01 -15.32 -26.62
N LEU A 382 4.51 -14.14 -26.27
CA LEU A 382 3.94 -13.21 -27.23
C LEU A 382 4.99 -12.21 -27.72
N TYR A 383 4.71 -11.60 -28.88
CA TYR A 383 5.55 -10.58 -29.51
C TYR A 383 4.74 -9.33 -29.87
N GLN A 384 3.56 -9.20 -29.29
CA GLN A 384 2.57 -8.16 -29.56
C GLN A 384 1.68 -7.98 -28.32
N ASP A 385 0.80 -6.97 -28.36
CA ASP A 385 -0.25 -6.80 -27.36
C ASP A 385 -1.22 -8.00 -27.36
N LEU A 386 -1.89 -8.24 -26.22
CA LEU A 386 -2.97 -9.21 -26.10
C LEU A 386 -4.28 -8.47 -25.82
N ILE A 387 -5.30 -8.66 -26.66
CA ILE A 387 -6.64 -8.11 -26.47
C ILE A 387 -7.59 -9.26 -26.16
N ILE A 388 -8.32 -9.16 -25.06
CA ILE A 388 -9.44 -10.04 -24.74
C ILE A 388 -10.71 -9.22 -24.98
N GLU A 389 -11.48 -9.63 -25.99
CA GLU A 389 -12.63 -8.86 -26.46
C GLU A 389 -13.85 -9.02 -25.57
N THR A 390 -14.78 -8.11 -25.77
CA THR A 390 -16.05 -8.06 -25.04
C THR A 390 -16.79 -9.39 -25.06
N GLY A 391 -17.15 -9.91 -23.88
CA GLY A 391 -17.85 -11.19 -23.70
C GLY A 391 -16.93 -12.43 -23.71
N ALA A 392 -15.64 -12.29 -24.00
CA ALA A 392 -14.69 -13.39 -23.97
C ALA A 392 -14.06 -13.58 -22.57
N THR A 393 -13.75 -14.83 -22.24
CA THR A 393 -13.01 -15.22 -21.04
C THR A 393 -11.73 -15.95 -21.43
N LEU A 394 -10.58 -15.42 -21.04
CA LEU A 394 -9.30 -16.12 -21.14
C LEU A 394 -8.92 -16.70 -19.79
N THR A 395 -8.73 -18.02 -19.72
CA THR A 395 -8.18 -18.71 -18.54
C THR A 395 -6.76 -19.16 -18.80
N LEU A 396 -5.80 -18.73 -17.97
CA LEU A 396 -4.41 -19.14 -18.03
C LEU A 396 -4.09 -20.07 -16.87
N THR A 397 -3.40 -21.18 -17.19
CA THR A 397 -2.82 -22.13 -16.19
C THR A 397 -1.32 -22.33 -16.39
N CYS A 398 -0.71 -21.48 -17.21
CA CYS A 398 0.65 -21.60 -17.72
C CYS A 398 1.45 -20.29 -17.57
N ALA A 399 2.70 -20.28 -18.02
CA ALA A 399 3.49 -19.06 -18.10
C ALA A 399 3.22 -18.30 -19.40
N LEU A 400 2.90 -17.01 -19.29
CA LEU A 400 2.79 -16.05 -20.39
C LEU A 400 3.95 -15.05 -20.32
N HIS A 401 4.77 -15.02 -21.37
CA HIS A 401 5.89 -14.09 -21.49
C HIS A 401 5.53 -12.91 -22.40
N MET A 402 5.56 -11.71 -21.82
CA MET A 402 5.23 -10.46 -22.51
C MET A 402 6.50 -9.66 -22.85
N PRO A 403 6.62 -9.08 -24.06
CA PRO A 403 7.72 -8.19 -24.38
C PRO A 403 7.54 -6.81 -23.71
N PRO A 404 8.60 -6.00 -23.55
CA PRO A 404 8.60 -4.82 -22.66
C PRO A 404 7.61 -3.71 -23.03
N ASN A 405 7.28 -3.59 -24.31
CA ASN A 405 6.36 -2.58 -24.80
C ASN A 405 4.92 -3.09 -24.95
N ALA A 406 4.68 -4.38 -24.71
CA ALA A 406 3.35 -4.94 -24.83
C ALA A 406 2.54 -4.83 -23.54
N LYS A 407 1.22 -4.74 -23.72
CA LYS A 407 0.20 -4.77 -22.69
C LYS A 407 -0.86 -5.84 -22.97
N ILE A 408 -1.59 -6.21 -21.92
CA ILE A 408 -2.82 -6.99 -22.02
C ILE A 408 -3.99 -6.02 -21.83
N MET A 409 -4.89 -5.95 -22.80
CA MET A 409 -6.09 -5.11 -22.75
C MET A 409 -7.32 -6.01 -22.58
N LEU A 410 -7.95 -5.92 -21.42
CA LEU A 410 -9.21 -6.60 -21.12
C LEU A 410 -10.36 -5.63 -21.36
N GLN A 411 -11.14 -5.84 -22.42
CA GLN A 411 -12.28 -4.99 -22.77
C GLN A 411 -13.42 -5.09 -21.73
N ARG A 412 -14.43 -4.22 -21.86
CA ARG A 412 -15.67 -4.33 -21.08
C ARG A 412 -16.35 -5.68 -21.33
N GLY A 413 -17.05 -6.20 -20.33
CA GLY A 413 -17.71 -7.50 -20.40
C GLY A 413 -16.77 -8.71 -20.49
N ALA A 414 -15.46 -8.52 -20.51
CA ALA A 414 -14.47 -9.58 -20.67
C ALA A 414 -13.87 -10.04 -19.33
N LYS A 415 -13.38 -11.28 -19.28
CA LYS A 415 -12.70 -11.84 -18.10
C LYS A 415 -11.30 -12.38 -18.41
N LEU A 416 -10.37 -12.17 -17.47
CA LEU A 416 -9.08 -12.85 -17.43
C LEU A 416 -8.93 -13.59 -16.11
N ILE A 417 -8.74 -14.91 -16.18
CA ILE A 417 -8.57 -15.79 -15.01
C ILE A 417 -7.15 -16.33 -15.02
N LEU A 418 -6.37 -16.05 -13.98
CA LEU A 418 -5.06 -16.62 -13.73
C LEU A 418 -5.18 -17.69 -12.64
N ASP A 419 -5.10 -18.96 -13.03
CA ASP A 419 -5.22 -20.11 -12.15
C ASP A 419 -3.86 -20.82 -12.04
N GLY A 420 -3.06 -20.40 -11.05
CA GLY A 420 -1.66 -20.85 -10.92
C GLY A 420 -0.74 -20.41 -12.07
N ALA A 421 -1.20 -19.51 -12.94
CA ALA A 421 -0.45 -18.97 -14.06
C ALA A 421 0.59 -17.92 -13.64
N THR A 422 1.62 -17.75 -14.47
CA THR A 422 2.63 -16.70 -14.29
C THR A 422 2.64 -15.78 -15.50
N ILE A 423 2.50 -14.46 -15.31
CA ILE A 423 2.74 -13.46 -16.36
C ILE A 423 4.01 -12.70 -16.03
N SER A 424 5.00 -12.74 -16.92
CA SER A 424 6.31 -12.13 -16.69
C SER A 424 6.94 -11.63 -18.00
N ASN A 425 8.04 -10.90 -17.89
CA ASN A 425 8.96 -10.66 -19.01
C ASN A 425 10.18 -11.60 -18.99
N SER A 426 10.20 -12.68 -18.18
CA SER A 426 11.43 -13.45 -17.88
C SER A 426 12.12 -14.09 -19.11
N GLY A 427 11.43 -14.23 -20.25
CA GLY A 427 12.03 -14.60 -21.54
C GLY A 427 12.75 -13.44 -22.26
N CYS A 428 12.86 -12.29 -21.59
CA CYS A 428 13.20 -10.99 -22.11
C CYS A 428 13.98 -10.21 -21.04
N ASN A 429 15.32 -10.33 -21.00
CA ASN A 429 16.18 -9.63 -20.02
C ASN A 429 16.18 -8.09 -20.14
N CYS A 430 15.29 -7.54 -20.94
CA CYS A 430 15.21 -6.14 -21.28
C CYS A 430 13.94 -5.61 -20.62
N SER A 431 14.04 -4.71 -19.65
CA SER A 431 12.98 -3.80 -19.14
C SER A 431 11.60 -4.38 -18.74
N GLN A 432 10.93 -3.73 -17.81
CA GLN A 432 9.57 -4.13 -17.40
C GLN A 432 8.56 -4.07 -18.56
N TRP A 433 7.59 -4.98 -18.60
CA TRP A 433 6.47 -4.94 -19.56
C TRP A 433 5.35 -4.01 -19.11
N GLN A 434 4.44 -3.58 -19.98
CA GLN A 434 3.51 -2.49 -19.64
C GLN A 434 2.47 -2.90 -18.58
N GLY A 435 2.02 -4.15 -18.60
CA GLY A 435 1.05 -4.69 -17.65
C GLY A 435 -0.35 -4.96 -18.22
N ILE A 436 -1.33 -5.13 -17.33
CA ILE A 436 -2.74 -5.42 -17.68
C ILE A 436 -3.59 -4.16 -17.50
N GLU A 437 -4.33 -3.79 -18.54
CA GLU A 437 -5.37 -2.75 -18.52
C GLU A 437 -6.75 -3.40 -18.43
N VAL A 438 -7.48 -3.09 -17.37
CA VAL A 438 -8.83 -3.57 -17.11
C VAL A 438 -9.82 -2.46 -17.41
N TRP A 439 -10.49 -2.55 -18.56
CA TRP A 439 -11.41 -1.53 -19.02
C TRP A 439 -12.73 -1.63 -18.25
N GLY A 440 -12.94 -0.69 -17.34
CA GLY A 440 -14.13 -0.60 -16.50
C GLY A 440 -15.28 0.18 -17.12
N ASN A 441 -16.32 0.39 -16.30
CA ASN A 441 -17.42 1.28 -16.63
C ASN A 441 -17.90 2.06 -15.39
N THR A 442 -17.58 3.36 -15.34
CA THR A 442 -17.96 4.25 -14.21
C THR A 442 -19.47 4.44 -14.02
N ALA A 443 -20.31 4.02 -14.97
CA ALA A 443 -21.76 4.09 -14.87
C ALA A 443 -22.39 2.85 -14.23
N ILE A 444 -21.68 1.72 -14.18
CA ILE A 444 -22.20 0.46 -13.62
C ILE A 444 -21.89 0.43 -12.12
N VAL A 445 -22.86 0.00 -11.31
CA VAL A 445 -22.66 -0.25 -9.87
C VAL A 445 -22.24 -1.70 -9.68
N HIS A 446 -21.05 -1.96 -9.13
CA HIS A 446 -20.53 -3.33 -9.02
C HIS A 446 -21.43 -4.29 -8.23
N ALA A 447 -22.22 -3.81 -7.27
CA ALA A 447 -23.16 -4.65 -6.54
C ALA A 447 -24.20 -5.31 -7.46
N ASP A 448 -24.58 -4.64 -8.56
CA ASP A 448 -25.57 -5.15 -9.53
C ASP A 448 -25.03 -6.33 -10.35
N LEU A 449 -23.70 -6.50 -10.41
CA LEU A 449 -23.04 -7.67 -11.00
C LEU A 449 -23.29 -8.95 -10.18
N PHE A 450 -23.75 -8.81 -8.93
CA PHE A 450 -24.01 -9.92 -8.00
C PHE A 450 -25.48 -9.91 -7.54
N PRO A 451 -26.43 -10.41 -8.35
CA PRO A 451 -27.87 -10.36 -8.03
C PRO A 451 -28.25 -11.05 -6.73
N LEU A 452 -27.47 -12.06 -6.31
CA LEU A 452 -27.57 -12.72 -5.02
C LEU A 452 -26.23 -12.56 -4.29
N MET A 453 -26.11 -11.48 -3.52
CA MET A 453 -24.90 -11.17 -2.76
C MET A 453 -24.62 -12.28 -1.72
N PRO A 454 -23.53 -13.06 -1.85
CA PRO A 454 -23.17 -14.02 -0.83
C PRO A 454 -22.65 -13.29 0.42
N PRO A 455 -22.72 -13.92 1.61
CA PRO A 455 -22.18 -13.33 2.84
C PRO A 455 -20.67 -13.05 2.76
N VAL A 456 -19.95 -13.87 1.99
CA VAL A 456 -18.52 -13.74 1.70
C VAL A 456 -18.34 -13.95 0.21
N LEU A 457 -17.65 -13.02 -0.45
CA LEU A 457 -17.26 -13.12 -1.85
C LEU A 457 -15.91 -13.86 -1.97
N ASN A 458 -15.88 -14.94 -2.73
CA ASN A 458 -14.68 -15.73 -3.02
C ASN A 458 -14.43 -15.86 -4.54
N ALA A 459 -13.31 -16.45 -4.95
CA ALA A 459 -12.95 -16.60 -6.37
C ALA A 459 -14.08 -17.19 -7.23
N ALA A 460 -14.74 -18.25 -6.75
CA ALA A 460 -15.82 -18.92 -7.47
C ALA A 460 -17.03 -17.99 -7.70
N ASN A 461 -17.30 -17.05 -6.79
CA ASN A 461 -18.36 -16.06 -6.98
C ASN A 461 -18.04 -15.11 -8.14
N TYR A 462 -16.80 -14.61 -8.23
CA TYR A 462 -16.38 -13.73 -9.33
C TYR A 462 -16.33 -14.48 -10.67
N GLU A 463 -15.86 -15.72 -10.68
CA GLU A 463 -15.84 -16.56 -11.90
C GLU A 463 -17.25 -16.80 -12.44
N ALA A 464 -18.21 -17.04 -11.55
CA ALA A 464 -19.60 -17.31 -11.90
C ALA A 464 -20.40 -16.09 -12.38
N VAL A 465 -19.90 -14.86 -12.22
CA VAL A 465 -20.59 -13.65 -12.70
C VAL A 465 -20.74 -13.72 -14.22
N SER A 466 -21.95 -13.61 -14.75
CA SER A 466 -22.15 -13.37 -16.19
C SER A 466 -22.02 -11.87 -16.44
N LEU A 467 -21.11 -11.46 -17.32
CA LEU A 467 -20.92 -10.06 -17.66
C LEU A 467 -21.61 -9.74 -19.00
N GLU A 468 -22.37 -8.67 -19.02
CA GLU A 468 -22.95 -8.07 -20.23
C GLU A 468 -21.88 -7.23 -20.97
N PRO A 469 -22.09 -6.89 -22.26
CA PRO A 469 -21.08 -6.20 -23.06
C PRO A 469 -20.56 -4.87 -22.49
N ASP A 470 -21.40 -4.14 -21.75
CA ASP A 470 -21.05 -2.85 -21.14
C ASP A 470 -20.58 -2.96 -19.68
N ASP A 471 -20.59 -4.16 -19.09
CA ASP A 471 -20.11 -4.37 -17.72
C ASP A 471 -18.60 -4.12 -17.63
N PRO A 472 -18.05 -3.81 -16.44
CA PRO A 472 -16.61 -3.68 -16.29
C PRO A 472 -15.88 -4.99 -16.59
N GLY A 473 -14.70 -4.89 -17.22
CA GLY A 473 -13.78 -6.02 -17.33
C GLY A 473 -13.35 -6.52 -15.93
N MET A 474 -13.06 -7.82 -15.83
CA MET A 474 -12.75 -8.48 -14.56
C MET A 474 -11.50 -9.37 -14.63
N VAL A 475 -10.54 -9.12 -13.74
CA VAL A 475 -9.34 -9.96 -13.58
C VAL A 475 -9.44 -10.75 -12.28
N ILE A 476 -9.19 -12.05 -12.35
CA ILE A 476 -9.27 -13.00 -11.23
C ILE A 476 -7.94 -13.72 -11.11
N LEU A 477 -7.25 -13.61 -9.97
CA LEU A 477 -6.01 -14.34 -9.68
C LEU A 477 -6.26 -15.32 -8.54
N LYS A 478 -5.89 -16.59 -8.73
CA LYS A 478 -6.03 -17.66 -7.73
C LYS A 478 -4.92 -18.70 -7.83
N ASN A 479 -4.86 -19.58 -6.82
CA ASN A 479 -4.03 -20.79 -6.83
C ASN A 479 -2.54 -20.55 -7.08
N ASN A 480 -1.95 -19.55 -6.42
CA ASN A 480 -0.54 -19.12 -6.56
C ASN A 480 -0.22 -18.47 -7.92
N ALA A 481 -1.19 -17.77 -8.53
CA ALA A 481 -0.91 -16.95 -9.70
C ALA A 481 0.12 -15.87 -9.40
N LEU A 482 1.00 -15.57 -10.36
CA LEU A 482 2.10 -14.61 -10.25
C LEU A 482 2.05 -13.60 -11.39
N ILE A 483 2.10 -12.31 -11.08
CA ILE A 483 2.41 -11.26 -12.06
C ILE A 483 3.69 -10.55 -11.66
N GLU A 484 4.70 -10.54 -12.54
CA GLU A 484 5.99 -9.93 -12.23
C GLU A 484 6.59 -9.10 -13.36
N GLN A 485 7.52 -8.22 -12.97
CA GLN A 485 8.31 -7.38 -13.86
C GLN A 485 7.48 -6.46 -14.77
N ALA A 486 6.32 -6.00 -14.29
CA ALA A 486 5.47 -5.05 -14.99
C ALA A 486 5.70 -3.60 -14.51
N ILE A 487 5.45 -2.62 -15.38
CA ILE A 487 5.36 -1.22 -14.99
C ILE A 487 4.11 -1.03 -14.12
N ASN A 488 2.94 -1.45 -14.60
CA ASN A 488 1.70 -1.49 -13.83
C ASN A 488 1.07 -2.89 -13.95
N ALA A 489 1.33 -3.81 -13.01
CA ALA A 489 0.89 -5.21 -13.19
C ALA A 489 -0.62 -5.33 -13.49
N VAL A 490 -1.48 -4.60 -12.78
CA VAL A 490 -2.89 -4.44 -13.16
C VAL A 490 -3.35 -3.00 -12.91
N ALA A 491 -3.93 -2.35 -13.93
CA ALA A 491 -4.46 -0.99 -13.87
C ALA A 491 -5.89 -0.91 -14.38
N THR A 492 -6.79 -0.21 -13.68
CA THR A 492 -8.21 -0.10 -14.06
C THR A 492 -8.48 1.11 -14.97
N LEU A 493 -7.83 1.13 -16.13
CA LEU A 493 -7.86 2.26 -17.07
C LEU A 493 -7.76 1.80 -18.53
N ASN A 494 -8.02 2.74 -19.44
CA ASN A 494 -7.66 2.62 -20.86
C ASN A 494 -6.62 3.70 -21.18
N SER A 495 -5.39 3.29 -21.50
CA SER A 495 -4.27 4.24 -21.71
C SER A 495 -4.16 4.78 -23.13
N ASN A 496 -5.03 4.35 -24.05
CA ASN A 496 -5.01 4.81 -25.45
C ASN A 496 -5.49 6.26 -25.64
N GLY A 497 -5.86 6.92 -24.53
CA GLY A 497 -6.32 8.30 -24.47
C GLY A 497 -6.77 8.64 -23.06
N PHE A 498 -7.25 9.85 -22.84
CA PHE A 498 -7.88 10.21 -21.57
C PHE A 498 -9.33 9.73 -21.56
N TYR A 499 -9.56 8.55 -20.98
CA TYR A 499 -10.86 7.87 -20.98
C TYR A 499 -11.35 7.55 -19.56
N PRO A 500 -11.70 8.57 -18.74
CA PRO A 500 -12.13 8.36 -17.37
C PRO A 500 -13.40 7.49 -17.25
N GLN A 501 -14.24 7.44 -18.29
CA GLN A 501 -15.40 6.56 -18.34
C GLN A 501 -15.04 5.06 -18.35
N TYR A 502 -13.78 4.72 -18.67
CA TYR A 502 -13.24 3.35 -18.64
C TYR A 502 -12.57 2.99 -17.31
N HIS A 503 -12.66 3.84 -16.28
CA HIS A 503 -12.28 3.43 -14.93
C HIS A 503 -13.29 2.46 -14.31
N GLY A 504 -12.94 1.86 -13.17
CA GLY A 504 -13.83 0.94 -12.44
C GLY A 504 -13.78 -0.50 -12.95
N GLY A 505 -12.62 -0.98 -13.43
CA GLY A 505 -12.38 -2.41 -13.61
C GLY A 505 -12.40 -3.16 -12.26
N VAL A 506 -12.73 -4.45 -12.29
CA VAL A 506 -12.79 -5.28 -11.06
C VAL A 506 -11.57 -6.20 -10.98
N ILE A 507 -10.88 -6.18 -9.85
CA ILE A 507 -9.72 -7.05 -9.59
C ILE A 507 -9.99 -7.90 -8.35
N TYR A 508 -10.07 -9.21 -8.52
CA TYR A 508 -10.08 -10.16 -7.41
C TYR A 508 -8.77 -10.94 -7.40
N ALA A 509 -8.02 -10.88 -6.31
CA ALA A 509 -6.82 -11.68 -6.14
C ALA A 509 -6.86 -12.43 -4.81
N GLU A 510 -6.67 -13.73 -4.87
CA GLU A 510 -6.62 -14.62 -3.71
C GLU A 510 -5.40 -15.55 -3.83
N ASN A 511 -4.64 -15.75 -2.76
CA ASN A 511 -3.48 -16.67 -2.75
C ASN A 511 -2.55 -16.44 -3.94
N SER A 512 -2.16 -15.18 -4.19
CA SER A 512 -1.47 -14.77 -5.42
C SER A 512 -0.32 -13.80 -5.13
N ALA A 513 0.62 -13.65 -6.07
CA ALA A 513 1.83 -12.86 -5.89
C ALA A 513 2.04 -11.82 -6.98
N PHE A 514 2.62 -10.69 -6.57
CA PHE A 514 3.03 -9.59 -7.42
C PHE A 514 4.49 -9.26 -7.11
N SER A 515 5.40 -9.50 -8.04
CA SER A 515 6.84 -9.40 -7.77
C SER A 515 7.58 -8.43 -8.69
N ASN A 516 8.43 -7.58 -8.14
CA ASN A 516 9.31 -6.65 -8.90
C ASN A 516 8.55 -5.80 -9.94
N ASN A 517 7.31 -5.46 -9.64
CA ASN A 517 6.53 -4.51 -10.41
C ASN A 517 6.85 -3.09 -9.94
N ARG A 518 6.83 -2.11 -10.84
CA ARG A 518 6.93 -0.70 -10.42
C ARG A 518 5.69 -0.31 -9.60
N LYS A 519 4.49 -0.57 -10.15
CA LYS A 519 3.20 -0.59 -9.45
C LYS A 519 2.59 -1.97 -9.58
N ALA A 520 2.21 -2.62 -8.49
CA ALA A 520 1.50 -3.90 -8.62
C ALA A 520 0.03 -3.67 -9.00
N ILE A 521 -0.66 -2.74 -8.35
CA ILE A 521 -2.06 -2.42 -8.62
C ILE A 521 -2.24 -0.89 -8.74
N ASP A 522 -2.94 -0.43 -9.78
CA ASP A 522 -3.34 0.96 -9.98
C ASP A 522 -4.87 1.05 -10.16
N LEU A 523 -5.57 1.41 -9.07
CA LEU A 523 -7.02 1.60 -9.07
C LEU A 523 -7.35 3.07 -9.35
N ARG A 524 -7.92 3.33 -10.53
CA ARG A 524 -8.37 4.66 -10.95
C ARG A 524 -9.72 5.07 -10.33
N PRO A 525 -10.05 6.38 -10.31
CA PRO A 525 -11.28 6.91 -9.73
C PRO A 525 -12.55 6.15 -10.12
N TYR A 526 -13.32 5.74 -9.10
CA TYR A 526 -14.59 5.05 -9.27
C TYR A 526 -15.56 5.42 -8.14
N LYS A 527 -16.66 6.08 -8.49
CA LYS A 527 -17.57 6.76 -7.54
C LYS A 527 -18.41 5.83 -6.68
N HIS A 528 -18.70 4.62 -7.17
CA HIS A 528 -19.50 3.63 -6.47
C HIS A 528 -18.61 2.76 -5.55
N ALA A 529 -19.24 1.90 -4.75
CA ALA A 529 -18.51 0.88 -4.01
C ALA A 529 -17.75 -0.03 -4.99
N ASN A 530 -16.42 -0.01 -4.91
CA ASN A 530 -15.56 -0.90 -5.66
C ASN A 530 -15.58 -2.29 -5.00
N PHE A 531 -15.49 -3.32 -5.82
CA PHE A 531 -15.60 -4.73 -5.40
C PHE A 531 -14.28 -5.46 -5.62
N SER A 532 -13.19 -4.72 -5.83
CA SER A 532 -11.85 -5.26 -5.90
C SER A 532 -11.36 -5.69 -4.51
N ARG A 533 -10.74 -6.87 -4.42
CA ARG A 533 -10.32 -7.51 -3.16
C ARG A 533 -8.98 -8.20 -3.33
N PHE A 534 -8.15 -8.11 -2.29
CA PHE A 534 -6.84 -8.76 -2.22
C PHE A 534 -6.78 -9.58 -0.94
N ILE A 535 -6.71 -10.90 -1.07
CA ILE A 535 -6.81 -11.84 0.05
C ILE A 535 -5.61 -12.79 0.03
N ASN A 536 -4.82 -12.81 1.10
CA ASN A 536 -3.62 -13.62 1.20
C ASN A 536 -2.67 -13.45 -0.02
N CYS A 537 -2.49 -12.20 -0.46
CA CYS A 537 -1.59 -11.86 -1.56
C CYS A 537 -0.21 -11.41 -1.08
N SER A 538 0.83 -11.63 -1.88
CA SER A 538 2.20 -11.17 -1.60
C SER A 538 2.68 -10.17 -2.63
N PHE A 539 3.04 -8.97 -2.19
CA PHE A 539 3.62 -7.87 -2.98
C PHE A 539 5.09 -7.71 -2.59
N THR A 540 6.00 -8.11 -3.48
CA THR A 540 7.43 -8.18 -3.17
C THR A 540 8.27 -7.41 -4.16
N ALA A 541 9.33 -6.75 -3.68
CA ALA A 541 10.37 -6.21 -4.55
C ALA A 541 11.75 -6.36 -3.92
N ASN A 542 12.77 -6.59 -4.74
CA ASN A 542 14.17 -6.68 -4.30
C ASN A 542 15.13 -5.82 -5.14
N ASN A 543 14.62 -5.15 -6.16
CA ASN A 543 15.41 -4.31 -7.05
C ASN A 543 15.51 -2.88 -6.49
N GLN A 544 16.74 -2.39 -6.33
CA GLN A 544 17.04 -1.05 -5.80
C GLN A 544 16.94 0.05 -6.86
N ASN A 545 16.95 -0.34 -8.14
CA ASN A 545 16.93 0.59 -9.27
C ASN A 545 15.52 0.86 -9.80
N THR A 546 14.50 0.19 -9.26
CA THR A 546 13.10 0.38 -9.65
C THR A 546 12.29 0.85 -8.45
N PRO A 547 11.48 1.92 -8.59
CA PRO A 547 10.47 2.25 -7.58
C PRO A 547 9.56 1.05 -7.31
N PHE A 548 9.03 0.96 -6.09
CA PHE A 548 8.08 -0.08 -5.70
C PHE A 548 6.88 0.56 -5.01
N GLU A 549 5.71 0.43 -5.64
CA GLU A 549 4.41 0.76 -5.07
C GLU A 549 3.53 -0.50 -5.15
N GLY A 550 3.09 -1.02 -4.01
CA GLY A 550 2.23 -2.21 -3.97
C GLY A 550 0.86 -1.89 -4.58
N ILE A 551 -0.01 -1.23 -3.82
CA ILE A 551 -1.35 -0.85 -4.28
C ILE A 551 -1.50 0.67 -4.26
N VAL A 552 -1.81 1.24 -5.41
CA VAL A 552 -2.17 2.66 -5.56
C VAL A 552 -3.67 2.76 -5.78
N ILE A 553 -4.34 3.57 -4.96
CA ILE A 553 -5.79 3.75 -4.98
C ILE A 553 -6.13 5.23 -5.11
N GLU A 554 -6.91 5.58 -6.11
CA GLU A 554 -7.41 6.93 -6.29
C GLU A 554 -8.93 6.95 -6.29
N ALA A 555 -9.53 7.75 -5.39
CA ALA A 555 -10.95 8.07 -5.34
C ALA A 555 -11.88 6.86 -5.52
N CYS A 556 -11.54 5.74 -4.88
CA CYS A 556 -12.34 4.53 -4.82
C CYS A 556 -13.02 4.39 -3.46
N LYS A 557 -14.06 3.54 -3.39
CA LYS A 557 -14.74 3.19 -2.15
C LYS A 557 -14.70 1.69 -1.90
N ASN A 558 -14.63 1.24 -0.66
CA ASN A 558 -14.84 -0.18 -0.27
C ASN A 558 -13.77 -1.16 -0.81
N ILE A 559 -12.49 -0.77 -0.77
CA ILE A 559 -11.37 -1.67 -1.11
C ILE A 559 -10.97 -2.49 0.11
N ILE A 560 -10.79 -3.80 -0.07
CA ILE A 560 -10.46 -4.74 1.01
C ILE A 560 -9.12 -5.42 0.75
N ILE A 561 -8.25 -5.34 1.75
CA ILE A 561 -6.91 -5.95 1.81
C ILE A 561 -6.87 -6.82 3.07
N ASP A 562 -6.87 -8.13 2.88
CA ASP A 562 -6.97 -9.14 3.95
C ASP A 562 -5.77 -10.08 3.89
N SER A 563 -5.08 -10.28 5.01
CA SER A 563 -3.96 -11.24 5.14
C SER A 563 -2.82 -11.03 4.13
N CYS A 564 -2.63 -9.82 3.60
CA CYS A 564 -1.66 -9.54 2.54
C CYS A 564 -0.26 -9.22 3.07
N ARG A 565 0.78 -9.43 2.27
CA ARG A 565 2.19 -9.17 2.64
C ARG A 565 2.80 -8.16 1.67
N PHE A 566 3.39 -7.10 2.17
CA PHE A 566 4.12 -6.07 1.41
C PHE A 566 5.57 -6.03 1.91
N ILE A 567 6.49 -6.57 1.10
CA ILE A 567 7.87 -6.82 1.54
C ILE A 567 8.86 -6.25 0.53
N TYR A 568 9.75 -5.38 1.03
CA TYR A 568 10.94 -4.99 0.30
C TYR A 568 12.16 -5.76 0.81
N ALA A 569 12.78 -6.55 -0.08
CA ALA A 569 13.93 -7.40 0.21
C ALA A 569 15.26 -6.87 -0.38
N GLY A 570 15.24 -5.66 -0.96
CA GLY A 570 16.45 -4.95 -1.42
C GLY A 570 17.05 -4.06 -0.33
N ALA A 571 18.22 -3.46 -0.59
CA ALA A 571 18.67 -2.34 0.24
C ALA A 571 17.87 -1.10 -0.15
N ILE A 572 17.38 -0.36 0.85
CA ILE A 572 16.55 0.83 0.65
C ILE A 572 17.36 1.84 -0.18
N ALA A 573 16.90 2.10 -1.41
CA ALA A 573 17.53 3.08 -2.29
C ALA A 573 17.16 4.50 -1.83
N PRO A 574 18.13 5.43 -1.69
CA PRO A 574 17.86 6.76 -1.15
C PRO A 574 16.95 7.63 -2.04
N ASN A 575 16.77 7.28 -3.32
CA ASN A 575 16.04 8.09 -4.30
C ASN A 575 14.60 7.61 -4.58
N TYR A 576 14.17 6.49 -4.00
CA TYR A 576 12.85 5.93 -4.25
C TYR A 576 12.14 5.62 -2.95
N TYR A 577 10.86 6.01 -2.87
CA TYR A 577 9.99 5.63 -1.77
C TYR A 577 9.40 4.25 -2.05
N GLN A 578 9.85 3.23 -1.33
CA GLN A 578 9.20 1.92 -1.34
C GLN A 578 7.92 2.01 -0.52
N THR A 579 6.77 1.93 -1.18
CA THR A 579 5.45 2.17 -0.59
C THR A 579 4.60 0.90 -0.70
N GLY A 580 4.07 0.42 0.42
CA GLY A 580 3.14 -0.72 0.41
C GLY A 580 1.82 -0.35 -0.23
N ILE A 581 1.11 0.61 0.38
CA ILE A 581 -0.18 1.10 -0.11
C ILE A 581 -0.15 2.64 -0.15
N SER A 582 -0.61 3.22 -1.25
CA SER A 582 -0.85 4.66 -1.39
C SER A 582 -2.31 4.88 -1.76
N ALA A 583 -3.06 5.65 -0.96
CA ALA A 583 -4.47 5.87 -1.18
C ALA A 583 -4.82 7.36 -1.11
N ALA A 584 -5.34 7.90 -2.21
CA ALA A 584 -5.77 9.27 -2.34
C ALA A 584 -7.30 9.35 -2.42
N ASN A 585 -7.93 10.17 -1.57
CA ASN A 585 -9.39 10.38 -1.54
C ASN A 585 -10.22 9.08 -1.47
N THR A 586 -9.67 8.03 -0.85
CA THR A 586 -10.29 6.69 -0.82
C THR A 586 -11.15 6.52 0.42
N ASP A 587 -12.40 6.07 0.25
CA ASP A 587 -13.30 5.80 1.38
C ASP A 587 -13.46 4.30 1.67
N LYS A 588 -13.62 3.94 2.94
CA LYS A 588 -13.80 2.57 3.42
C LYS A 588 -12.69 1.63 2.93
N LEU A 589 -11.44 2.09 2.97
CA LEU A 589 -10.28 1.21 2.79
C LEU A 589 -10.13 0.34 4.04
N GLN A 590 -10.09 -0.98 3.87
CA GLN A 590 -9.92 -1.93 4.98
C GLN A 590 -8.63 -2.72 4.81
N ILE A 591 -7.76 -2.67 5.83
CA ILE A 591 -6.51 -3.44 5.89
C ILE A 591 -6.56 -4.29 7.15
N ILE A 592 -6.80 -5.59 7.03
CA ILE A 592 -7.21 -6.42 8.16
C ILE A 592 -6.50 -7.78 8.20
N ASN A 593 -6.73 -8.49 9.30
CA ASN A 593 -6.47 -9.91 9.46
C ASN A 593 -5.01 -10.32 9.22
N GLY A 594 -4.08 -9.71 9.94
CA GLY A 594 -2.68 -10.14 9.92
C GLY A 594 -1.90 -9.71 8.68
N SER A 595 -2.32 -8.63 8.01
CA SER A 595 -1.55 -8.05 6.90
C SER A 595 -0.17 -7.57 7.39
N GLN A 596 0.87 -7.71 6.57
CA GLN A 596 2.27 -7.48 6.94
C GLN A 596 2.92 -6.45 6.03
N PHE A 597 3.65 -5.50 6.62
CA PHE A 597 4.42 -4.46 5.94
C PHE A 597 5.86 -4.51 6.45
N GLN A 598 6.83 -4.75 5.57
CA GLN A 598 8.21 -5.00 5.97
C GLN A 598 9.25 -4.25 5.12
N ASN A 599 10.15 -3.55 5.81
CA ASN A 599 11.30 -2.83 5.23
C ASN A 599 10.91 -1.77 4.18
N LEU A 600 9.79 -1.09 4.38
CA LEU A 600 9.28 -0.06 3.46
C LEU A 600 9.66 1.35 3.94
N THR A 601 9.68 2.32 3.03
CA THR A 601 9.70 3.72 3.46
C THR A 601 8.35 4.12 4.00
N PHE A 602 7.26 3.75 3.30
CA PHE A 602 5.89 3.93 3.74
C PHE A 602 5.15 2.60 3.74
N GLY A 603 4.60 2.18 4.89
CA GLY A 603 3.70 1.03 4.92
C GLY A 603 2.39 1.37 4.22
N VAL A 604 1.66 2.34 4.79
CA VAL A 604 0.41 2.89 4.24
C VAL A 604 0.51 4.41 4.19
N TYR A 605 0.27 5.00 3.03
CA TYR A 605 0.29 6.44 2.79
C TYR A 605 -1.10 6.92 2.36
N LEU A 606 -1.79 7.62 3.24
CA LEU A 606 -3.15 8.12 3.04
C LEU A 606 -3.14 9.63 2.82
N GLN A 607 -3.91 10.09 1.85
CA GLN A 607 -3.99 11.49 1.50
C GLN A 607 -5.39 11.90 1.03
N ALA A 608 -5.83 13.10 1.38
CA ALA A 608 -7.09 13.66 0.92
C ALA A 608 -6.90 15.11 0.45
N SER A 609 -7.37 15.40 -0.77
CA SER A 609 -7.33 16.74 -1.34
C SER A 609 -8.46 17.65 -0.83
N ASN A 610 -9.43 17.08 -0.11
CA ASN A 610 -10.66 17.72 0.38
C ASN A 610 -10.96 17.31 1.83
N TYR A 611 -11.79 18.08 2.54
CA TYR A 611 -12.04 17.91 3.99
C TYR A 611 -13.03 16.76 4.32
N ASN A 612 -13.80 16.28 3.33
CA ASN A 612 -14.83 15.23 3.53
C ASN A 612 -14.47 13.88 2.89
N THR A 613 -13.29 13.75 2.30
CA THR A 613 -12.84 12.54 1.62
C THR A 613 -11.84 11.77 2.47
N GLY A 614 -11.76 10.46 2.26
CA GLY A 614 -10.75 9.64 2.91
C GLY A 614 -11.27 8.99 4.19
N THR A 615 -11.47 7.68 4.17
CA THR A 615 -11.73 6.87 5.36
C THR A 615 -11.01 5.54 5.26
N ALA A 616 -10.29 5.16 6.32
CA ALA A 616 -9.57 3.89 6.38
C ALA A 616 -9.67 3.24 7.76
N PHE A 617 -9.75 1.92 7.76
CA PHE A 617 -9.80 1.04 8.92
C PHE A 617 -8.62 0.09 8.83
N ILE A 618 -7.63 0.29 9.71
CA ILE A 618 -6.38 -0.46 9.72
C ILE A 618 -6.35 -1.33 10.98
N GLY A 619 -6.59 -2.61 10.76
CA GLY A 619 -6.73 -3.66 11.76
C GLY A 619 -8.17 -3.83 12.25
N ASN A 620 -8.40 -4.90 13.01
CA ASN A 620 -9.69 -5.24 13.58
C ASN A 620 -9.46 -6.06 14.86
N SER A 621 -10.08 -5.66 15.97
CA SER A 621 -9.94 -6.33 17.28
C SER A 621 -10.38 -7.81 17.30
N ASN A 622 -11.19 -8.25 16.32
CA ASN A 622 -11.65 -9.63 16.18
C ASN A 622 -10.76 -10.50 15.26
N THR A 623 -9.69 -9.93 14.69
CA THR A 623 -8.81 -10.62 13.73
C THR A 623 -7.35 -10.62 14.20
N ALA A 624 -6.47 -11.34 13.49
CA ALA A 624 -5.04 -11.28 13.76
C ALA A 624 -4.50 -9.85 13.58
N PRO A 625 -3.55 -9.38 14.42
CA PRO A 625 -3.04 -8.03 14.32
C PRO A 625 -2.20 -7.83 13.05
N ASN A 626 -2.37 -6.70 12.37
CA ASN A 626 -1.45 -6.37 11.27
C ASN A 626 -0.06 -6.04 11.82
N LEU A 627 0.97 -6.36 11.05
CA LEU A 627 2.37 -6.24 11.45
C LEU A 627 3.09 -5.20 10.58
N PHE A 628 3.64 -4.18 11.22
CA PHE A 628 4.50 -3.17 10.57
C PHE A 628 5.91 -3.30 11.13
N THR A 629 6.85 -3.78 10.31
CA THR A 629 8.23 -4.10 10.73
C THR A 629 9.25 -3.33 9.90
N ASN A 630 10.07 -2.53 10.56
CA ASN A 630 11.12 -1.72 9.92
C ASN A 630 10.60 -0.83 8.77
N CYS A 631 9.37 -0.34 8.91
CA CYS A 631 8.85 0.72 8.05
C CYS A 631 9.32 2.08 8.58
N ARG A 632 9.98 2.90 7.76
CA ARG A 632 10.46 4.23 8.21
C ARG A 632 9.32 5.11 8.72
N ASN A 633 8.21 5.09 7.98
CA ASN A 633 6.89 5.55 8.41
C ASN A 633 5.90 4.42 8.18
N SER A 634 5.30 3.86 9.24
CA SER A 634 4.37 2.73 9.08
C SER A 634 3.04 3.18 8.47
N ILE A 635 2.44 4.24 9.01
CA ILE A 635 1.20 4.84 8.53
C ILE A 635 1.37 6.36 8.49
N VAL A 636 1.15 6.96 7.32
CA VAL A 636 1.09 8.41 7.13
C VAL A 636 -0.32 8.79 6.73
N ASN A 637 -0.88 9.80 7.38
CA ASN A 637 -2.20 10.33 7.08
C ASN A 637 -2.16 11.85 6.87
N LEU A 638 -2.47 12.28 5.65
CA LEU A 638 -2.58 13.68 5.29
C LEU A 638 -4.04 14.06 5.05
N GLN A 639 -4.67 14.61 6.09
CA GLN A 639 -6.00 15.25 6.05
C GLN A 639 -7.18 14.33 5.69
N THR A 640 -7.10 13.01 5.85
CA THR A 640 -8.31 12.18 5.65
C THR A 640 -9.41 12.55 6.66
N LYS A 641 -10.68 12.41 6.25
CA LYS A 641 -11.83 12.68 7.12
C LYS A 641 -11.79 11.86 8.41
N PHE A 642 -11.53 10.55 8.31
CA PHE A 642 -11.43 9.67 9.48
C PHE A 642 -10.47 8.50 9.29
N LEU A 643 -9.71 8.16 10.33
CA LEU A 643 -8.80 7.03 10.35
C LEU A 643 -8.91 6.25 11.66
N GLN A 644 -9.24 4.96 11.55
CA GLN A 644 -9.19 4.02 12.67
C GLN A 644 -7.96 3.11 12.54
N ILE A 645 -7.17 3.01 13.59
CA ILE A 645 -6.00 2.12 13.70
C ILE A 645 -6.17 1.30 14.96
N GLU A 646 -6.58 0.04 14.81
CA GLU A 646 -6.83 -0.85 15.94
C GLU A 646 -6.13 -2.20 15.84
N ASN A 647 -5.68 -2.74 16.97
CA ASN A 647 -5.10 -4.09 17.04
C ASN A 647 -3.96 -4.32 16.01
N ASN A 648 -2.96 -3.43 15.99
CA ASN A 648 -1.76 -3.57 15.15
C ASN A 648 -0.50 -3.67 16.01
N GLN A 649 0.54 -4.30 15.45
CA GLN A 649 1.87 -4.35 16.03
C GLN A 649 2.87 -3.59 15.16
N PHE A 650 3.55 -2.63 15.77
CA PHE A 650 4.55 -1.78 15.14
C PHE A 650 5.92 -2.03 15.75
N THR A 651 6.93 -2.27 14.93
CA THR A 651 8.30 -2.56 15.40
C THR A 651 9.33 -1.95 14.47
N HIS A 652 10.30 -1.24 15.03
CA HIS A 652 11.39 -0.63 14.26
C HIS A 652 12.72 -0.72 15.00
N ASN A 653 13.83 -0.90 14.27
CA ASN A 653 15.16 -0.97 14.88
C ASN A 653 15.79 0.43 15.14
N ASN A 654 15.42 1.44 14.36
CA ASN A 654 15.84 2.84 14.54
C ASN A 654 14.88 3.59 15.48
N PRO A 655 15.36 4.18 16.60
CA PRO A 655 14.55 4.95 17.54
C PRO A 655 14.05 6.30 17.00
N TYR A 656 14.56 6.77 15.86
CA TYR A 656 14.15 8.03 15.21
C TYR A 656 13.12 7.85 14.08
N ALA A 657 12.73 6.61 13.77
CA ALA A 657 11.63 6.35 12.84
C ALA A 657 10.27 6.71 13.49
N GLN A 658 9.23 6.81 12.67
CA GLN A 658 7.87 7.07 13.15
C GLN A 658 6.96 5.91 12.76
N HIS A 659 6.12 5.46 13.68
CA HIS A 659 5.11 4.46 13.36
C HIS A 659 3.91 5.13 12.70
N ILE A 660 3.26 6.07 13.38
CA ILE A 660 2.08 6.77 12.87
C ILE A 660 2.35 8.28 12.80
N THR A 661 2.06 8.86 11.65
CA THR A 661 2.19 10.31 11.40
C THR A 661 0.87 10.85 10.87
N MET A 662 0.30 11.84 11.56
CA MET A 662 -0.96 12.51 11.21
C MET A 662 -0.69 13.98 10.96
N ALA A 663 -1.14 14.53 9.83
CA ALA A 663 -1.03 15.96 9.56
C ALA A 663 -2.29 16.51 8.88
N GLY A 664 -2.69 17.71 9.30
CA GLY A 664 -3.87 18.39 8.78
C GLY A 664 -5.17 17.93 9.44
N THR A 665 -6.26 18.61 9.13
CA THR A 665 -7.55 18.37 9.80
C THR A 665 -8.05 16.96 9.53
N CYS A 666 -8.11 16.12 10.58
CA CYS A 666 -8.55 14.73 10.50
C CYS A 666 -9.13 14.28 11.85
N GLY A 667 -10.15 13.41 11.81
CA GLY A 667 -10.60 12.62 12.96
C GLY A 667 -9.85 11.30 13.03
N TYR A 668 -9.49 10.80 14.21
CA TYR A 668 -8.87 9.48 14.33
C TYR A 668 -9.10 8.76 15.66
N GLU A 669 -9.05 7.44 15.58
CA GLU A 669 -9.03 6.55 16.75
C GLU A 669 -7.86 5.59 16.62
N VAL A 670 -6.95 5.62 17.59
CA VAL A 670 -5.75 4.78 17.63
C VAL A 670 -5.76 4.00 18.93
N HIS A 671 -6.12 2.71 18.87
CA HIS A 671 -6.28 1.91 20.08
C HIS A 671 -5.94 0.44 19.98
N ASN A 672 -5.72 -0.21 21.12
CA ASN A 672 -5.35 -1.63 21.20
C ASN A 672 -4.10 -1.99 20.37
N ASN A 673 -3.20 -1.04 20.11
CA ASN A 673 -1.98 -1.29 19.35
C ASN A 673 -0.78 -1.52 20.27
N THR A 674 0.20 -2.29 19.78
CA THR A 674 1.50 -2.45 20.43
C THR A 674 2.58 -1.77 19.60
N PHE A 675 3.33 -0.86 20.22
CA PHE A 675 4.45 -0.16 19.61
C PHE A 675 5.75 -0.57 20.29
N SER A 676 6.76 -0.92 19.50
CA SER A 676 8.09 -1.25 20.00
C SER A 676 9.12 -0.34 19.34
N ASN A 677 9.87 0.40 20.16
CA ASN A 677 10.88 1.38 19.73
C ASN A 677 10.28 2.50 18.85
N ALA A 678 11.10 3.40 18.31
CA ALA A 678 10.67 4.52 17.45
C ALA A 678 9.68 5.50 18.13
N HIS A 679 9.14 6.45 17.38
CA HIS A 679 8.02 7.30 17.83
C HIS A 679 6.68 6.61 17.52
N ALA A 680 5.77 6.47 18.49
CA ALA A 680 4.51 5.76 18.24
C ALA A 680 3.51 6.61 17.44
N LEU A 681 3.06 7.76 17.94
CA LEU A 681 2.19 8.68 17.21
C LEU A 681 2.76 10.10 17.19
N ALA A 682 2.86 10.70 16.00
CA ALA A 682 3.13 12.13 15.81
C ALA A 682 1.95 12.81 15.11
N ALA A 683 1.31 13.77 15.80
CA ALA A 683 0.15 14.50 15.33
C ALA A 683 0.47 15.99 15.12
N PHE A 684 0.27 16.47 13.89
CA PHE A 684 0.53 17.84 13.47
C PHE A 684 -0.78 18.55 13.15
N PHE A 685 -1.16 19.48 14.04
CA PHE A 685 -2.29 20.40 13.89
C PHE A 685 -3.56 19.75 13.31
N THR A 686 -4.04 18.70 13.96
CA THR A 686 -5.16 17.92 13.43
C THR A 686 -6.53 18.59 13.61
N SER A 687 -6.57 19.83 14.13
CA SER A 687 -7.80 20.60 14.37
C SER A 687 -7.65 22.06 13.94
N LEU A 688 -8.50 22.52 13.02
CA LEU A 688 -8.55 23.89 12.49
C LEU A 688 -9.93 24.55 12.58
N ASP A 689 -10.87 23.92 13.31
CA ASP A 689 -12.24 24.38 13.66
C ASP A 689 -13.38 23.37 13.33
N ARG A 690 -13.02 22.09 13.10
CA ARG A 690 -13.49 20.86 13.80
C ARG A 690 -13.95 19.67 12.92
N THR A 691 -13.30 18.52 13.13
CA THR A 691 -13.87 17.16 13.32
C THR A 691 -13.13 16.43 14.46
N GLY A 692 -12.47 17.20 15.34
CA GLY A 692 -11.31 16.83 16.15
C GLY A 692 -11.54 15.89 17.33
N ASN A 693 -12.56 15.05 17.33
CA ASN A 693 -12.67 13.91 18.24
C ASN A 693 -11.56 12.89 17.90
N ASN A 694 -10.43 13.01 18.62
CA ASN A 694 -9.19 12.31 18.34
C ASN A 694 -8.75 11.51 19.57
N ASN A 695 -8.76 10.19 19.47
CA ASN A 695 -8.54 9.32 20.63
C ASN A 695 -7.29 8.46 20.46
N PHE A 696 -6.38 8.53 21.43
CA PHE A 696 -5.20 7.65 21.53
C PHE A 696 -5.28 6.85 22.82
N TYR A 697 -5.74 5.60 22.77
CA TYR A 697 -6.09 4.87 23.98
C TYR A 697 -5.85 3.35 23.95
N CYS A 698 -5.75 2.69 25.10
CA CYS A 698 -5.54 1.24 25.18
C CYS A 698 -4.29 0.73 24.42
N ASN A 699 -3.29 1.57 24.18
CA ASN A 699 -2.07 1.16 23.48
C ASN A 699 -0.98 0.71 24.47
N THR A 700 -0.16 -0.24 24.05
CA THR A 700 1.06 -0.64 24.76
C THR A 700 2.28 -0.08 24.03
N LEU A 701 3.09 0.70 24.71
CA LEU A 701 4.29 1.33 24.16
C LEU A 701 5.51 0.81 24.90
N ASP A 702 6.36 0.05 24.20
CA ASP A 702 7.57 -0.55 24.73
C ASP A 702 8.81 0.10 24.11
N SER A 703 9.61 0.74 24.95
CA SER A 703 10.91 1.34 24.60
C SER A 703 10.83 2.40 23.48
N CYS A 704 9.65 3.01 23.28
CA CYS A 704 9.47 4.09 22.30
C CYS A 704 10.26 5.34 22.69
N THR A 705 10.69 6.13 21.72
CA THR A 705 11.34 7.43 21.97
C THR A 705 10.32 8.42 22.53
N TYR A 706 9.30 8.71 21.74
CA TYR A 706 8.10 9.43 22.20
C TYR A 706 6.91 8.49 22.07
N GLY A 707 6.04 8.48 23.08
CA GLY A 707 4.76 7.80 22.95
C GLY A 707 3.82 8.57 22.04
N LEU A 708 3.43 9.76 22.47
CA LEU A 708 2.60 10.69 21.71
C LEU A 708 3.34 12.02 21.56
N TYR A 709 3.50 12.48 20.32
CA TYR A 709 3.98 13.81 20.00
C TYR A 709 2.85 14.63 19.37
N ALA A 710 2.48 15.76 19.96
CA ALA A 710 1.41 16.63 19.48
C ALA A 710 1.97 18.04 19.21
N ASN A 711 1.82 18.51 17.97
CA ASN A 711 2.33 19.81 17.53
C ASN A 711 1.21 20.78 17.15
N ASN A 712 1.27 22.01 17.66
CA ASN A 712 0.26 23.06 17.46
C ASN A 712 -1.17 22.60 17.83
N ASN A 713 -2.19 22.95 17.04
CA ASN A 713 -3.60 22.80 17.44
C ASN A 713 -4.14 21.37 17.26
N ASN A 714 -4.26 20.63 18.36
CA ASN A 714 -4.86 19.29 18.44
C ASN A 714 -6.02 19.28 19.45
N SER A 715 -6.86 20.32 19.44
CA SER A 715 -7.82 20.65 20.51
C SER A 715 -8.85 19.59 20.93
N GLY A 716 -9.02 18.48 20.22
CA GLY A 716 -9.87 17.37 20.68
C GLY A 716 -9.12 16.04 20.84
N LEU A 717 -7.77 16.09 20.89
CA LEU A 717 -6.93 14.95 21.23
C LEU A 717 -7.07 14.58 22.71
N GLN A 718 -7.57 13.37 22.98
CA GLN A 718 -7.57 12.73 24.30
C GLN A 718 -6.63 11.51 24.32
N PHE A 719 -5.93 11.29 25.45
CA PHE A 719 -5.04 10.16 25.64
C PHE A 719 -5.28 9.45 26.97
N TYR A 720 -5.74 8.20 26.92
CA TYR A 720 -6.17 7.44 28.10
C TYR A 720 -5.92 5.95 27.98
N ASN A 721 -5.87 5.22 29.08
CA ASN A 721 -5.70 3.76 29.08
C ASN A 721 -4.44 3.24 28.38
N ASN A 722 -3.40 4.06 28.19
CA ASN A 722 -2.16 3.61 27.56
C ASN A 722 -1.13 3.13 28.59
N ASN A 723 -0.32 2.15 28.20
CA ASN A 723 0.78 1.61 28.98
C ASN A 723 2.13 2.04 28.39
N PHE A 724 2.76 3.04 29.00
CA PHE A 724 3.98 3.66 28.48
C PHE A 724 5.25 3.12 29.11
N THR A 725 6.21 2.80 28.25
CA THR A 725 7.63 2.68 28.54
C THR A 725 8.40 3.45 27.47
N THR A 726 8.89 4.66 27.80
CA THR A 726 9.53 5.56 26.83
C THR A 726 10.91 6.04 27.26
N SER A 727 11.74 6.41 26.28
CA SER A 727 13.11 6.88 26.49
C SER A 727 13.26 8.41 26.46
N GLN A 728 12.28 9.17 25.93
CA GLN A 728 12.29 10.64 25.93
C GLN A 728 11.05 11.26 26.59
N ALA A 729 9.83 10.89 26.19
CA ALA A 729 8.61 11.30 26.90
C ALA A 729 7.42 10.40 26.55
N ASP A 730 6.48 10.24 27.49
CA ASP A 730 5.24 9.50 27.21
C ASP A 730 4.32 10.34 26.31
N VAL A 731 4.13 11.61 26.66
CA VAL A 731 3.39 12.61 25.89
C VAL A 731 4.22 13.88 25.79
N TYR A 732 4.42 14.38 24.58
CA TYR A 732 5.20 15.57 24.28
C TYR A 732 4.36 16.54 23.44
N ILE A 733 4.01 17.68 24.02
CA ILE A 733 3.19 18.73 23.41
C ILE A 733 4.09 19.92 23.13
N ASP A 734 4.21 20.33 21.87
CA ASP A 734 5.18 21.33 21.42
C ASP A 734 4.61 22.22 20.32
N GLY A 735 5.19 23.41 20.12
CA GLY A 735 4.79 24.36 19.08
C GLY A 735 4.28 25.70 19.62
N ASN A 736 3.65 26.46 18.72
CA ASN A 736 3.12 27.78 19.04
C ASN A 736 1.60 27.68 19.22
N GLU A 737 1.11 28.08 20.40
CA GLU A 737 -0.29 27.92 20.80
C GLU A 737 -0.79 26.47 20.77
N SER A 738 0.07 25.52 21.12
CA SER A 738 -0.27 24.09 21.10
C SER A 738 -1.40 23.76 22.05
N ARG A 739 -2.37 22.97 21.59
CA ARG A 739 -3.56 22.62 22.37
C ARG A 739 -3.84 21.14 22.23
N VAL A 740 -4.27 20.52 23.32
CA VAL A 740 -4.94 19.22 23.34
C VAL A 740 -6.35 19.44 23.89
N ASN A 741 -7.13 18.38 24.04
CA ASN A 741 -8.43 18.51 24.69
C ASN A 741 -8.28 19.10 26.10
N PHE A 742 -9.09 20.12 26.41
CA PHE A 742 -9.07 20.79 27.71
C PHE A 742 -9.40 19.83 28.86
N LEU A 743 -10.24 18.82 28.60
CA LEU A 743 -10.58 17.75 29.52
C LEU A 743 -9.86 16.46 29.09
N GLN A 744 -8.84 16.06 29.86
CA GLN A 744 -8.28 14.70 29.83
C GLN A 744 -8.91 13.91 30.99
N GLY A 745 -10.17 13.54 30.78
CA GLY A 745 -11.06 12.82 31.68
C GLY A 745 -12.44 12.67 31.04
N GLU A 746 -13.41 12.13 31.78
CA GLU A 746 -14.80 12.03 31.31
C GLU A 746 -15.78 12.72 32.28
N LEU A 747 -16.95 13.11 31.78
CA LEU A 747 -18.02 13.69 32.60
C LEU A 747 -19.21 12.73 32.68
N ILE A 748 -19.52 12.24 33.89
CA ILE A 748 -20.75 11.46 34.16
C ILE A 748 -21.61 12.22 35.16
N GLY A 749 -22.68 12.84 34.67
CA GLY A 749 -23.54 13.70 35.49
C GLY A 749 -22.77 14.94 36.01
N PRO A 750 -22.76 15.22 37.32
CA PRO A 750 -21.97 16.32 37.89
C PRO A 750 -20.50 15.94 38.15
N ASP A 751 -20.13 14.66 38.05
CA ASP A 751 -18.85 14.13 38.49
C ASP A 751 -17.87 13.96 37.31
N TYR A 752 -16.59 14.28 37.56
CA TYR A 752 -15.51 14.08 36.61
C TYR A 752 -14.77 12.78 36.94
N LEU A 753 -14.56 11.95 35.92
CA LEU A 753 -13.90 10.66 36.05
C LEU A 753 -12.45 10.71 35.54
N PRO A 754 -11.54 9.97 36.21
CA PRO A 754 -10.13 9.95 35.87
C PRO A 754 -9.86 9.13 34.61
N PHE A 755 -8.78 9.48 33.92
CA PHE A 755 -8.15 8.61 32.93
C PHE A 755 -7.00 7.82 33.58
N PHE A 756 -6.85 6.56 33.17
CA PHE A 756 -5.76 5.72 33.66
C PHE A 756 -4.69 5.61 32.58
N ASN A 757 -3.58 6.35 32.66
CA ASN A 757 -2.39 5.98 31.88
C ASN A 757 -1.35 5.40 32.84
N LEU A 758 -0.72 4.28 32.45
CA LEU A 758 0.45 3.77 33.13
C LEU A 758 1.69 4.43 32.54
N PHE A 759 2.05 5.60 33.06
CA PHE A 759 3.21 6.37 32.63
C PHE A 759 4.53 5.65 32.90
N THR A 760 5.59 6.07 32.22
CA THR A 760 6.93 5.49 32.39
C THR A 760 7.40 5.62 33.83
N TYR A 761 7.73 4.48 34.44
CA TYR A 761 8.12 4.41 35.85
C TYR A 761 9.44 5.16 36.13
N GLN A 762 10.45 4.98 35.28
CA GLN A 762 11.81 5.48 35.50
C GLN A 762 11.98 6.99 35.19
N ARG A 763 10.98 7.65 34.61
CA ARG A 763 11.10 9.03 34.10
C ARG A 763 9.92 9.93 34.53
N PRO A 764 9.67 10.06 35.84
CA PRO A 764 8.52 10.80 36.37
C PRO A 764 8.48 12.28 35.97
N THR A 765 9.61 12.87 35.58
CA THR A 765 9.68 14.28 35.14
C THR A 765 9.38 14.52 33.65
N HIS A 766 9.18 13.44 32.88
CA HIS A 766 9.01 13.47 31.42
C HIS A 766 7.78 12.66 30.96
N ARG A 767 6.77 12.51 31.81
CA ARG A 767 5.53 11.80 31.46
C ARG A 767 4.67 12.64 30.52
N ILE A 768 4.33 13.86 30.96
CA ILE A 768 3.69 14.87 30.11
C ILE A 768 4.64 16.06 30.03
N VAL A 769 5.18 16.31 28.85
CA VAL A 769 6.07 17.43 28.57
C VAL A 769 5.32 18.44 27.73
N THR A 770 5.29 19.68 28.21
CA THR A 770 4.65 20.80 27.53
C THR A 770 5.72 21.83 27.20
N ASN A 771 5.85 22.17 25.93
CA ASN A 771 6.91 23.02 25.42
C ASN A 771 6.34 24.10 24.47
N GLY A 772 7.13 25.12 24.16
CA GLY A 772 6.64 26.28 23.42
C GLY A 772 5.46 26.97 24.14
N ALA A 773 4.61 27.65 23.38
CA ALA A 773 3.44 28.35 23.92
C ALA A 773 2.24 27.39 24.00
N THR A 774 2.25 26.40 24.88
CA THR A 774 1.12 25.46 25.02
C THR A 774 -0.04 26.12 25.80
N MET A 775 -1.29 25.86 25.44
CA MET A 775 -2.50 26.27 26.16
C MET A 775 -2.84 25.31 27.31
N PRO A 776 -3.38 25.81 28.43
CA PRO A 776 -3.63 24.97 29.59
C PRO A 776 -4.80 23.99 29.41
N PHE A 777 -4.66 22.82 30.04
CA PHE A 777 -5.66 21.75 30.09
C PHE A 777 -5.63 21.06 31.46
N THR A 778 -6.65 20.27 31.75
CA THR A 778 -6.78 19.52 33.01
C THR A 778 -6.70 18.02 32.76
N TYR A 779 -5.84 17.36 33.55
CA TYR A 779 -5.66 15.90 33.54
C TYR A 779 -6.13 15.28 34.84
N TYR A 780 -7.16 14.44 34.75
CA TYR A 780 -7.72 13.72 35.88
C TYR A 780 -7.09 12.35 36.01
N TYR A 781 -6.59 12.04 37.19
CA TYR A 781 -6.00 10.74 37.53
C TYR A 781 -6.58 10.22 38.84
N HIS A 782 -6.32 8.96 39.13
CA HIS A 782 -6.73 8.34 40.38
C HIS A 782 -5.65 7.39 40.87
N ILE A 783 -5.33 7.49 42.16
CA ILE A 783 -4.49 6.52 42.87
C ILE A 783 -5.30 5.83 43.96
N ASP A 784 -5.04 4.54 44.14
CA ASP A 784 -5.69 3.74 45.16
C ASP A 784 -4.67 2.76 45.76
N TYR A 785 -4.17 3.07 46.95
CA TYR A 785 -3.22 2.21 47.66
C TYR A 785 -3.87 0.96 48.27
N ALA A 786 -5.19 0.91 48.35
CA ALA A 786 -5.91 -0.29 48.79
C ALA A 786 -6.07 -1.30 47.65
N ASN A 787 -6.26 -0.82 46.42
CA ASN A 787 -6.55 -1.67 45.26
C ASN A 787 -5.37 -1.84 44.29
N PHE A 788 -4.41 -0.92 44.25
CA PHE A 788 -3.28 -0.96 43.32
C PHE A 788 -1.92 -1.08 44.03
N SER A 789 -0.97 -1.75 43.37
CA SER A 789 0.40 -1.85 43.89
C SER A 789 1.09 -0.48 43.94
N ILE A 790 2.13 -0.35 44.77
CA ILE A 790 2.96 0.86 44.85
C ILE A 790 3.52 1.23 43.46
N ALA A 791 3.95 0.24 42.68
CA ALA A 791 4.49 0.47 41.34
C ALA A 791 3.43 0.98 40.36
N VAL A 792 2.21 0.45 40.42
CA VAL A 792 1.08 0.90 39.59
C VAL A 792 0.68 2.33 39.99
N ASN A 793 0.44 2.59 41.28
CA ASN A 793 0.12 3.94 41.76
C ASN A 793 1.17 4.98 41.36
N ALA A 794 2.46 4.63 41.45
CA ALA A 794 3.54 5.50 41.03
C ALA A 794 3.52 5.82 39.52
N ARG A 795 2.91 4.99 38.69
CA ARG A 795 2.77 5.19 37.23
C ARG A 795 1.46 5.89 36.84
N LEU A 796 0.45 5.93 37.71
CA LEU A 796 -0.84 6.59 37.42
C LEU A 796 -0.77 8.12 37.55
N THR A 797 0.13 8.64 38.38
CA THR A 797 0.31 10.09 38.55
C THR A 797 1.06 10.70 37.36
N PRO A 798 0.60 11.78 36.72
CA PRO A 798 1.35 12.38 35.60
C PRO A 798 2.64 13.09 36.04
N ASN A 799 2.70 13.64 37.26
CA ASN A 799 3.78 14.49 37.79
C ASN A 799 4.10 15.72 36.90
N CYS A 800 4.85 16.66 37.45
CA CYS A 800 5.25 17.94 36.86
C CYS A 800 4.10 18.83 36.35
N PHE A 801 2.89 18.68 36.86
CA PHE A 801 1.81 19.62 36.62
C PHE A 801 1.99 20.91 37.46
N LEU A 802 1.17 21.92 37.18
CA LEU A 802 1.16 23.17 37.93
C LEU A 802 0.86 22.93 39.42
N GLY A 803 1.82 23.26 40.28
CA GLY A 803 1.72 23.07 41.73
C GLY A 803 2.17 21.70 42.26
N ASP A 804 2.71 20.82 41.40
CA ASP A 804 3.27 19.54 41.83
C ASP A 804 4.50 19.73 42.74
N LEU A 805 4.58 18.89 43.78
CA LEU A 805 5.67 18.86 44.77
C LEU A 805 6.75 17.80 44.44
N TYR A 806 6.61 17.07 43.33
CA TYR A 806 7.58 16.07 42.93
C TYR A 806 8.98 16.67 42.69
N THR A 807 10.01 16.06 43.29
CA THR A 807 11.39 16.56 43.23
C THR A 807 11.97 16.42 41.83
N GLY A 808 12.52 17.51 41.29
CA GLY A 808 13.10 17.54 39.94
C GLY A 808 12.12 18.03 38.85
N CYS A 809 10.86 18.28 39.20
CA CYS A 809 9.96 19.04 38.35
C CYS A 809 10.31 20.52 38.44
N ASN A 810 10.53 21.17 37.29
CA ASN A 810 10.56 22.62 37.22
C ASN A 810 9.16 23.13 36.88
N SER A 811 8.28 23.17 37.89
CA SER A 811 6.85 23.47 37.77
C SER A 811 6.55 24.83 37.12
N GLU A 812 7.54 25.71 36.98
CA GLU A 812 7.44 27.04 36.34
C GLU A 812 7.29 26.97 34.81
N TYR A 813 7.48 25.79 34.21
CA TYR A 813 7.47 25.62 32.75
C TYR A 813 6.43 24.62 32.22
N TYR A 814 5.59 24.08 33.10
CA TYR A 814 4.50 23.20 32.69
C TYR A 814 3.19 23.97 32.73
N ASN A 815 2.28 23.65 31.83
CA ASN A 815 1.09 24.46 31.62
C ASN A 815 -0.21 23.68 31.80
N PHE A 816 -0.20 22.54 32.49
CA PHE A 816 -1.39 21.71 32.73
C PHE A 816 -1.66 21.50 34.22
N PHE A 817 -2.91 21.20 34.57
CA PHE A 817 -3.35 20.88 35.92
C PHE A 817 -3.49 19.38 36.09
N GLY A 818 -2.96 18.82 37.19
CA GLY A 818 -3.18 17.43 37.59
C GLY A 818 -4.16 17.38 38.76
N GLN A 819 -5.20 16.54 38.65
CA GLN A 819 -6.20 16.37 39.69
C GLN A 819 -6.39 14.90 40.04
N ASP A 820 -6.14 14.56 41.31
CA ASP A 820 -6.52 13.26 41.87
C ASP A 820 -8.01 13.29 42.22
N VAL A 821 -8.79 12.42 41.60
CA VAL A 821 -10.23 12.28 41.88
C VAL A 821 -10.53 10.87 42.37
N PRO A 822 -11.40 10.70 43.37
CA PRO A 822 -11.77 9.40 43.87
C PRO A 822 -12.58 8.63 42.82
N TRP A 823 -12.33 7.33 42.71
CA TRP A 823 -13.14 6.44 41.89
C TRP A 823 -14.53 6.22 42.52
N PRO A 824 -15.64 6.38 41.77
CA PRO A 824 -16.97 6.12 42.31
C PRO A 824 -17.15 4.65 42.69
N SER A 825 -17.57 4.39 43.93
CA SER A 825 -17.75 3.02 44.45
C SER A 825 -18.79 2.16 43.72
N ASN A 826 -19.64 2.79 42.88
CA ASN A 826 -20.71 2.17 42.12
C ASN A 826 -20.35 1.90 40.64
N ILE A 827 -19.16 2.31 40.19
CA ILE A 827 -18.68 2.05 38.83
C ILE A 827 -17.57 0.98 38.94
N PRO A 828 -17.70 -0.19 38.30
CA PRO A 828 -16.62 -1.16 38.29
C PRO A 828 -15.46 -0.64 37.41
N TYR A 829 -14.22 -0.99 37.77
CA TYR A 829 -13.10 -0.83 36.84
C TYR A 829 -13.36 -1.70 35.60
N ASP A 830 -13.08 -1.16 34.42
CA ASP A 830 -13.03 -1.93 33.17
C ASP A 830 -11.96 -3.00 33.26
N THR A 831 -12.19 -4.14 32.66
CA THR A 831 -11.23 -5.24 32.64
C THR A 831 -10.68 -5.49 31.23
N THR A 832 -10.83 -4.55 30.29
CA THR A 832 -10.47 -4.81 28.89
C THR A 832 -9.05 -4.38 28.49
N CYS A 833 -8.53 -3.22 28.95
CA CYS A 833 -7.33 -2.63 28.35
C CYS A 833 -6.03 -2.61 29.18
N LEU A 834 -6.07 -2.18 30.46
CA LEU A 834 -4.88 -2.05 31.31
C LEU A 834 -4.88 -3.09 32.42
N THR A 835 -3.71 -3.49 32.92
CA THR A 835 -3.57 -4.37 34.10
C THR A 835 -3.20 -3.56 35.34
N LEU A 836 -4.20 -3.21 36.15
CA LEU A 836 -4.02 -2.36 37.34
C LEU A 836 -3.91 -3.15 38.65
N LEU A 837 -4.44 -4.39 38.69
CA LEU A 837 -4.53 -5.19 39.91
C LEU A 837 -3.26 -6.02 40.14
N SER A 838 -2.91 -6.25 41.41
CA SER A 838 -1.69 -6.95 41.84
C SER A 838 -1.65 -8.46 41.50
N ASP A 839 -2.77 -9.02 41.04
CA ASP A 839 -2.97 -10.43 40.68
C ASP A 839 -3.09 -10.65 39.16
N GLY A 840 -2.73 -9.67 38.34
CA GLY A 840 -2.84 -9.76 36.88
C GLY A 840 -4.24 -9.48 36.36
N GLY A 841 -5.16 -9.02 37.21
CA GLY A 841 -6.46 -8.51 36.81
C GLY A 841 -6.36 -7.17 36.07
N SER A 842 -7.15 -7.08 35.01
CA SER A 842 -7.31 -5.88 34.21
C SER A 842 -8.19 -4.84 34.92
N GLY A 843 -7.83 -3.56 34.79
CA GLY A 843 -8.47 -2.39 35.37
C GLY A 843 -8.36 -1.23 34.37
N GLY A 844 -9.44 -0.54 34.05
CA GLY A 844 -9.51 0.55 33.08
C GLY A 844 -10.87 1.26 33.18
N PHE A 845 -11.27 2.01 32.17
CA PHE A 845 -12.56 2.71 32.15
C PHE A 845 -13.54 2.05 31.19
N MET A 846 -14.70 1.60 31.68
CA MET A 846 -15.71 0.91 30.86
C MET A 846 -16.53 2.00 30.21
N GLN A 847 -16.49 2.11 28.88
CA GLN A 847 -17.31 3.09 28.19
C GLN A 847 -18.79 2.86 28.55
N PRO A 848 -19.55 3.92 28.90
CA PRO A 848 -20.99 3.81 29.02
C PRO A 848 -21.55 3.24 27.71
N ASP A 849 -22.43 2.25 27.81
CA ASP A 849 -23.25 1.82 26.69
C ASP A 849 -24.04 3.04 26.19
N SER A 850 -23.70 3.53 25.00
CA SER A 850 -24.29 4.73 24.41
C SER A 850 -25.67 4.42 23.85
N THR A 851 -26.61 4.02 24.70
CA THR A 851 -28.01 3.96 24.32
C THR A 851 -28.58 5.38 24.25
N GLU A 852 -28.87 5.84 23.03
CA GLU A 852 -29.92 6.79 22.60
C GLU A 852 -29.53 8.10 21.85
N CYS A 853 -28.25 8.43 21.62
CA CYS A 853 -27.89 9.70 20.94
C CYS A 853 -27.16 9.54 19.59
N ASN A 854 -27.83 9.04 18.55
CA ASN A 854 -27.28 8.94 17.18
C ASN A 854 -28.09 9.70 16.11
N THR A 855 -28.95 10.64 16.54
CA THR A 855 -29.89 11.35 15.65
C THR A 855 -29.52 12.82 15.47
N ARG A 856 -29.97 13.41 14.36
CA ARG A 856 -29.86 14.86 14.11
C ARG A 856 -30.48 15.70 15.23
N ALA A 857 -31.62 15.26 15.78
CA ALA A 857 -32.28 15.95 16.88
C ALA A 857 -31.42 15.96 18.16
N CYS A 858 -30.72 14.85 18.44
CA CYS A 858 -29.79 14.79 19.56
C CYS A 858 -28.61 15.74 19.36
N TYR A 859 -28.04 15.72 18.14
CA TYR A 859 -26.96 16.63 17.75
C TYR A 859 -27.33 18.11 17.92
N ASP A 860 -28.47 18.54 17.39
CA ASP A 860 -28.91 19.93 17.47
C ASP A 860 -29.20 20.35 18.93
N SER A 861 -29.75 19.44 19.74
CA SER A 861 -29.99 19.66 21.18
C SER A 861 -28.69 19.86 21.94
N LEU A 862 -27.69 19.02 21.67
CA LEU A 862 -26.36 19.11 22.28
C LEU A 862 -25.67 20.43 21.91
N ARG A 863 -25.79 20.86 20.64
CA ARG A 863 -25.25 22.16 20.20
C ARG A 863 -25.87 23.35 20.92
N LEU A 864 -27.20 23.37 21.06
CA LEU A 864 -27.89 24.43 21.80
C LEU A 864 -27.44 24.47 23.26
N TYR A 865 -27.25 23.30 23.87
CA TYR A 865 -26.75 23.18 25.23
C TYR A 865 -25.32 23.72 25.36
N ILE A 866 -24.40 23.33 24.47
CA ILE A 866 -23.02 23.86 24.43
C ILE A 866 -23.02 25.39 24.27
N SER A 867 -23.89 25.94 23.41
CA SER A 867 -24.01 27.40 23.23
C SER A 867 -24.43 28.08 24.53
N ALA A 868 -25.47 27.56 25.21
CA ALA A 868 -25.93 28.11 26.48
C ALA A 868 -24.85 28.06 27.58
N LEU A 869 -24.03 27.00 27.59
CA LEU A 869 -22.87 26.92 28.49
C LEU A 869 -21.82 27.98 28.16
N LYS A 870 -21.49 28.18 26.88
CA LYS A 870 -20.55 29.22 26.43
C LYS A 870 -21.06 30.63 26.77
N ASP A 871 -22.35 30.88 26.60
CA ASP A 871 -23.00 32.16 26.94
C ASP A 871 -22.99 32.46 28.44
N SER A 872 -22.72 31.45 29.30
CA SER A 872 -22.51 31.69 30.72
C SER A 872 -21.19 32.43 31.00
N ILE A 873 -20.19 32.31 30.11
CA ILE A 873 -18.92 33.04 30.20
C ILE A 873 -19.17 34.50 29.77
N ASP A 874 -18.81 35.45 30.64
CA ASP A 874 -19.04 36.89 30.41
C ASP A 874 -20.50 37.28 30.08
N GLY A 875 -21.48 36.43 30.40
CA GLY A 875 -22.87 36.63 29.98
C GLY A 875 -23.06 36.66 28.46
N GLY A 876 -22.17 36.00 27.71
CA GLY A 876 -22.22 35.88 26.24
C GLY A 876 -21.69 37.10 25.49
N ASN A 877 -21.25 38.16 26.18
CA ASN A 877 -20.76 39.37 25.53
C ASN A 877 -19.58 40.02 26.26
N THR A 878 -18.40 39.44 26.06
CA THR A 878 -17.13 39.95 26.59
C THR A 878 -16.89 41.42 26.22
N GLN A 879 -17.18 41.82 24.97
CA GLN A 879 -16.93 43.19 24.51
C GLN A 879 -17.83 44.22 25.20
N LEU A 880 -19.09 43.87 25.46
CA LEU A 880 -20.01 44.69 26.26
C LEU A 880 -19.47 44.87 27.68
N LEU A 881 -18.97 43.80 28.31
CA LEU A 881 -18.39 43.89 29.65
C LEU A 881 -17.15 44.79 29.67
N LEU A 882 -16.24 44.62 28.71
CA LEU A 882 -15.06 45.48 28.58
C LEU A 882 -15.45 46.95 28.40
N THR A 883 -16.43 47.24 27.54
CA THR A 883 -16.93 48.59 27.31
C THR A 883 -17.61 49.16 28.57
N THR A 884 -18.37 48.35 29.30
CA THR A 884 -19.03 48.75 30.55
C THR A 884 -18.00 49.10 31.64
N VAL A 885 -16.95 48.27 31.77
CA VAL A 885 -15.82 48.53 32.67
C VAL A 885 -15.08 49.82 32.29
N GLN A 886 -14.94 50.12 31.00
CA GLN A 886 -14.28 51.33 30.53
C GLN A 886 -15.12 52.60 30.73
N THR A 887 -16.41 52.54 30.42
CA THR A 887 -17.29 53.73 30.35
C THR A 887 -17.92 54.13 31.68
N ALA A 888 -18.19 53.19 32.57
CA ALA A 888 -18.81 53.45 33.87
C ALA A 888 -18.17 52.64 35.02
N PRO A 889 -16.84 52.67 35.22
CA PRO A 889 -16.15 51.83 36.21
C PRO A 889 -16.55 52.11 37.66
N GLY A 890 -16.91 53.36 37.99
CA GLY A 890 -17.28 53.79 39.34
C GLY A 890 -18.73 53.53 39.74
N SER A 891 -19.57 53.08 38.81
CA SER A 891 -21.02 52.93 39.05
C SER A 891 -21.34 51.68 39.88
N PRO A 892 -22.17 51.78 40.94
CA PRO A 892 -22.66 50.61 41.68
C PRO A 892 -23.37 49.58 40.80
N ALA A 893 -24.07 50.03 39.75
CA ALA A 893 -24.75 49.14 38.80
C ALA A 893 -23.75 48.29 38.01
N THR A 894 -22.60 48.85 37.61
CA THR A 894 -21.52 48.11 36.94
C THR A 894 -20.97 47.01 37.85
N ALA A 895 -20.69 47.33 39.11
CA ALA A 895 -20.18 46.35 40.07
C ALA A 895 -21.20 45.23 40.36
N GLN A 896 -22.49 45.57 40.48
CA GLN A 896 -23.55 44.58 40.67
C GLN A 896 -23.71 43.67 39.44
N PHE A 897 -23.62 44.22 38.24
CA PHE A 897 -23.73 43.46 37.00
C PHE A 897 -22.57 42.46 36.85
N LEU A 898 -21.33 42.88 37.14
CA LEU A 898 -20.16 42.00 37.12
C LEU A 898 -20.20 40.92 38.21
N LEU A 899 -20.69 41.26 39.40
CA LEU A 899 -20.91 40.27 40.48
C LEU A 899 -22.00 39.26 40.13
N TYR A 900 -23.05 39.69 39.42
CA TYR A 900 -24.13 38.81 38.96
C TYR A 900 -23.63 37.77 37.94
N LEU A 901 -22.67 38.13 37.09
CA LEU A 901 -22.05 37.23 36.10
C LEU A 901 -20.89 36.40 36.66
N SER A 902 -20.46 36.67 37.89
CA SER A 902 -19.49 35.83 38.60
C SER A 902 -20.15 34.50 39.00
N PRO A 903 -19.46 33.35 38.94
CA PRO A 903 -18.01 33.16 38.85
C PRO A 903 -17.46 32.91 37.43
N TYR A 904 -18.18 33.29 36.37
CA TYR A 904 -17.84 32.92 34.99
C TYR A 904 -17.23 34.06 34.16
N LEU A 905 -16.67 35.08 34.80
CA LEU A 905 -15.98 36.14 34.06
C LEU A 905 -14.66 35.63 33.49
N SER A 906 -14.36 35.96 32.23
CA SER A 906 -13.12 35.61 31.55
C SER A 906 -11.92 36.35 32.15
N ASP A 907 -10.72 35.78 31.97
CA ASP A 907 -9.48 36.44 32.40
C ASP A 907 -9.29 37.82 31.77
N THR A 908 -9.75 38.01 30.53
CA THR A 908 -9.71 39.30 29.83
C THR A 908 -10.53 40.37 30.57
N VAL A 909 -11.77 40.03 30.95
CA VAL A 909 -12.64 40.97 31.69
C VAL A 909 -12.12 41.19 33.10
N LEU A 910 -11.67 40.14 33.79
CA LEU A 910 -11.12 40.23 35.14
C LEU A 910 -9.83 41.05 35.20
N ALA A 911 -8.96 40.95 34.18
CA ALA A 911 -7.76 41.78 34.09
C ALA A 911 -8.12 43.26 33.90
N ALA A 912 -9.08 43.55 33.02
CA ALA A 912 -9.58 44.92 32.81
C ALA A 912 -10.18 45.50 34.11
N ILE A 913 -10.90 44.69 34.88
CA ILE A 913 -11.45 45.07 36.20
C ILE A 913 -10.32 45.34 37.19
N ALA A 914 -9.36 44.41 37.32
CA ALA A 914 -8.25 44.53 38.26
C ALA A 914 -7.46 45.83 38.03
N GLN A 915 -7.13 46.13 36.77
CA GLN A 915 -6.29 47.26 36.38
C GLN A 915 -7.02 48.62 36.36
N ASN A 916 -8.36 48.65 36.45
CA ASN A 916 -9.11 49.90 36.35
C ASN A 916 -9.07 50.71 37.66
N ALA A 917 -8.23 51.75 37.69
CA ALA A 917 -8.05 52.60 38.86
C ALA A 917 -9.30 53.40 39.28
N PHE A 918 -10.25 53.62 38.36
CA PHE A 918 -11.49 54.35 38.63
C PHE A 918 -12.59 53.46 39.24
N MET A 919 -12.41 52.13 39.21
CA MET A 919 -13.31 51.22 39.89
C MET A 919 -12.96 51.13 41.39
N PRO A 920 -13.94 51.28 42.30
CA PRO A 920 -13.71 51.22 43.74
C PRO A 920 -12.90 49.97 44.14
N ALA A 921 -11.89 50.14 44.99
CA ALA A 921 -11.00 49.04 45.39
C ALA A 921 -11.77 47.85 45.98
N THR A 922 -12.81 48.12 46.76
CA THR A 922 -13.71 47.10 47.33
C THR A 922 -14.48 46.35 46.24
N ALA A 923 -14.96 47.03 45.20
CA ALA A 923 -15.67 46.39 44.09
C ALA A 923 -14.73 45.48 43.28
N ARG A 924 -13.52 45.96 42.96
CA ARG A 924 -12.47 45.16 42.30
C ARG A 924 -12.14 43.90 43.11
N ALA A 925 -11.93 44.05 44.42
CA ALA A 925 -11.65 42.94 45.33
C ALA A 925 -12.77 41.90 45.33
N ASN A 926 -14.03 42.33 45.46
CA ASN A 926 -15.16 41.42 45.56
C ASN A 926 -15.41 40.64 44.26
N ILE A 927 -15.27 41.28 43.10
CA ILE A 927 -15.43 40.61 41.80
C ILE A 927 -14.30 39.58 41.58
N LEU A 928 -13.04 39.95 41.84
CA LEU A 928 -11.91 39.03 41.70
C LEU A 928 -12.04 37.84 42.66
N ILE A 929 -12.46 38.06 43.90
CA ILE A 929 -12.70 36.98 44.87
C ILE A 929 -13.86 36.07 44.41
N ALA A 930 -14.92 36.65 43.84
CA ALA A 930 -16.07 35.89 43.35
C ALA A 930 -15.76 35.01 42.12
N ASN A 931 -14.66 35.27 41.41
CA ASN A 931 -14.20 34.46 40.27
C ASN A 931 -12.93 33.66 40.60
N ALA A 932 -12.47 33.68 41.86
CA ALA A 932 -11.29 32.94 42.29
C ALA A 932 -11.61 31.45 42.46
N PRO A 933 -10.65 30.52 42.27
CA PRO A 933 -9.24 30.73 41.91
C PRO A 933 -9.02 31.43 40.56
N LEU A 934 -8.11 32.41 40.53
CA LEU A 934 -7.73 33.12 39.30
C LEU A 934 -6.61 32.36 38.58
N SER A 935 -6.45 32.54 37.27
CA SER A 935 -5.31 31.98 36.52
C SER A 935 -3.97 32.57 36.98
N ASP A 936 -2.84 31.92 36.65
CA ASP A 936 -1.50 32.40 37.04
C ASP A 936 -1.21 33.78 36.48
N ALA A 937 -1.56 34.02 35.22
CA ALA A 937 -1.44 35.33 34.57
C ALA A 937 -2.27 36.39 35.32
N LEU A 938 -3.53 36.07 35.64
CA LEU A 938 -4.41 37.00 36.34
C LEU A 938 -3.99 37.23 37.80
N MET A 939 -3.37 36.26 38.46
CA MET A 939 -2.77 36.44 39.78
C MET A 939 -1.60 37.45 39.74
N ASN A 940 -0.77 37.45 38.70
CA ASN A 940 0.27 38.47 38.53
C ASN A 940 -0.31 39.87 38.31
N VAL A 941 -1.40 39.96 37.53
CA VAL A 941 -2.15 41.21 37.37
C VAL A 941 -2.72 41.67 38.71
N ALA A 942 -3.36 40.76 39.47
CA ALA A 942 -3.94 41.07 40.76
C ALA A 942 -2.89 41.56 41.76
N TYR A 943 -1.73 40.93 41.83
CA TYR A 943 -0.64 41.32 42.76
C TYR A 943 -0.29 42.81 42.68
N ASN A 944 -0.21 43.34 41.45
CA ASN A 944 0.14 44.73 41.21
C ASN A 944 -1.06 45.69 41.30
N ALA A 945 -2.28 45.18 41.20
CA ALA A 945 -3.48 46.00 40.97
C ALA A 945 -4.44 46.08 42.18
N VAL A 946 -4.38 45.13 43.12
CA VAL A 946 -5.22 45.09 44.33
C VAL A 946 -4.43 45.34 45.62
N SER A 947 -5.14 45.52 46.74
CA SER A 947 -4.48 45.69 48.04
C SER A 947 -3.77 44.40 48.50
N PRO A 948 -2.70 44.49 49.31
CA PRO A 948 -2.03 43.29 49.85
C PRO A 948 -2.97 42.34 50.61
N ALA A 949 -3.96 42.89 51.32
CA ALA A 949 -4.98 42.10 52.02
C ALA A 949 -5.90 41.34 51.05
N THR A 950 -6.30 41.97 49.94
CA THR A 950 -7.09 41.31 48.89
C THR A 950 -6.27 40.23 48.19
N TYR A 951 -5.02 40.52 47.85
CA TYR A 951 -4.12 39.55 47.23
C TYR A 951 -3.90 38.34 48.13
N GLN A 952 -3.76 38.54 49.44
CA GLN A 952 -3.64 37.45 50.41
C GLN A 952 -4.86 36.52 50.40
N ILE A 953 -6.07 37.04 50.23
CA ILE A 953 -7.30 36.23 50.11
C ILE A 953 -7.28 35.44 48.81
N LEU A 954 -6.97 36.09 47.68
CA LEU A 954 -6.89 35.42 46.36
C LEU A 954 -5.83 34.31 46.36
N TYR A 955 -4.68 34.58 46.99
CA TYR A 955 -3.59 33.63 47.17
C TYR A 955 -4.04 32.41 47.99
N ASN A 956 -4.74 32.62 49.11
CA ASN A 956 -5.28 31.52 49.91
C ASN A 956 -6.30 30.70 49.13
N ILE A 957 -7.25 31.34 48.43
CA ILE A 957 -8.26 30.64 47.63
C ILE A 957 -7.55 29.77 46.58
N LYS A 958 -6.59 30.32 45.84
CA LYS A 958 -5.83 29.58 44.84
C LYS A 958 -4.96 28.45 45.41
N TYR A 959 -4.43 28.63 46.63
CA TYR A 959 -3.66 27.60 47.30
C TYR A 959 -4.53 26.40 47.70
N TYR A 960 -5.74 26.65 48.22
CA TYR A 960 -6.65 25.59 48.68
C TYR A 960 -7.55 25.02 47.58
N TYR A 961 -7.76 25.76 46.48
CA TYR A 961 -8.60 25.36 45.36
C TYR A 961 -7.81 25.51 44.06
N SER A 962 -7.63 24.41 43.34
CA SER A 962 -6.82 24.37 42.11
C SER A 962 -7.61 24.62 40.83
N ILE A 963 -8.94 24.57 40.89
CA ILE A 963 -9.86 24.70 39.75
C ILE A 963 -10.95 25.72 40.10
N SER A 964 -11.24 26.64 39.18
CA SER A 964 -12.36 27.58 39.31
C SER A 964 -13.68 27.02 38.75
N GLU A 965 -14.81 27.62 39.13
CA GLU A 965 -16.11 27.27 38.54
C GLU A 965 -16.13 27.52 37.02
N ARG A 966 -15.37 28.51 36.54
CA ARG A 966 -15.16 28.74 35.10
C ARG A 966 -14.37 27.60 34.44
N ASP A 967 -13.36 27.06 35.10
CA ASP A 967 -12.63 25.89 34.58
C ASP A 967 -13.57 24.67 34.52
N ARG A 968 -14.43 24.46 35.52
CA ARG A 968 -15.50 23.43 35.49
C ARG A 968 -16.45 23.61 34.31
N LEU A 969 -16.88 24.84 34.06
CA LEU A 969 -17.69 25.16 32.90
C LEU A 969 -16.95 24.84 31.59
N ASN A 970 -15.67 25.21 31.47
CA ASN A 970 -14.84 24.89 30.29
C ASN A 970 -14.68 23.38 30.08
N MET A 971 -14.50 22.60 31.16
CA MET A 971 -14.43 21.13 31.07
C MET A 971 -15.75 20.54 30.57
N ARG A 972 -16.89 21.06 31.04
CA ARG A 972 -18.21 20.63 30.55
C ARG A 972 -18.41 20.97 29.08
N ILE A 973 -17.99 22.16 28.66
CA ILE A 973 -18.02 22.59 27.26
C ILE A 973 -17.15 21.66 26.38
N ALA A 974 -16.00 21.22 26.89
CA ALA A 974 -15.10 20.30 26.19
C ALA A 974 -15.73 18.90 26.02
N ALA A 975 -16.22 18.28 27.10
CA ALA A 975 -16.85 16.95 27.04
C ALA A 975 -17.99 16.87 26.01
N TYR A 976 -18.94 17.82 26.09
CA TYR A 976 -20.06 17.85 25.14
C TYR A 976 -19.64 18.26 23.73
N THR A 977 -18.54 19.02 23.59
CA THR A 977 -17.94 19.31 22.29
C THR A 977 -17.48 18.02 21.61
N ASP A 978 -16.81 17.12 22.33
CA ASP A 978 -16.29 15.88 21.75
C ASP A 978 -17.41 14.94 21.31
N GLU A 979 -18.42 14.77 22.16
CA GLU A 979 -19.63 14.00 21.84
C GLU A 979 -20.33 14.58 20.60
N SER A 980 -20.47 15.92 20.54
CA SER A 980 -21.05 16.60 19.40
C SER A 980 -20.24 16.39 18.12
N GLU A 981 -18.91 16.37 18.20
CA GLU A 981 -18.04 16.15 17.04
C GLU A 981 -18.07 14.70 16.54
N SER A 982 -18.15 13.72 17.45
CA SER A 982 -18.37 12.32 17.09
C SER A 982 -19.67 12.16 16.29
N LEU A 983 -20.77 12.69 16.82
CA LEU A 983 -22.08 12.59 16.20
C LEU A 983 -22.14 13.36 14.88
N PHE A 984 -21.48 14.51 14.78
CA PHE A 984 -21.39 15.27 13.53
C PHE A 984 -20.72 14.46 12.42
N ARG A 985 -19.61 13.78 12.73
CA ARG A 985 -18.90 12.90 11.79
C ARG A 985 -19.78 11.74 11.34
N GLU A 986 -20.43 11.05 12.27
CA GLU A 986 -21.35 9.94 11.97
C GLU A 986 -22.51 10.37 11.06
N LEU A 987 -23.09 11.54 11.32
CA LEU A 987 -24.16 12.09 10.48
C LEU A 987 -23.67 12.49 9.08
N ILE A 988 -22.48 13.09 8.96
CA ILE A 988 -21.86 13.38 7.65
C ILE A 988 -21.67 12.09 6.85
N GLU A 989 -21.10 11.06 7.47
CA GLU A 989 -20.89 9.77 6.82
C GLU A 989 -22.20 9.10 6.43
N LYS A 990 -23.19 9.10 7.33
CA LYS A 990 -24.52 8.57 7.06
C LYS A 990 -25.15 9.22 5.83
N TYR A 991 -25.27 10.54 5.82
CA TYR A 991 -25.93 11.26 4.71
C TYR A 991 -25.15 11.14 3.41
N ALA A 992 -23.81 11.13 3.45
CA ALA A 992 -22.99 10.89 2.27
C ALA A 992 -23.18 9.46 1.70
N ASN A 993 -23.26 8.44 2.57
CA ASN A 993 -23.49 7.05 2.16
C ASN A 993 -24.91 6.82 1.61
N GLU A 994 -25.91 7.51 2.17
CA GLU A 994 -27.31 7.47 1.72
C GLU A 994 -27.56 8.31 0.47
N ASN A 995 -26.55 9.09 0.00
CA ASN A 995 -26.68 10.12 -1.04
C ASN A 995 -27.74 11.20 -0.72
N ASP A 996 -28.05 11.42 0.56
CA ASP A 996 -28.94 12.49 1.02
C ASP A 996 -28.16 13.80 1.15
N TYR A 997 -27.77 14.35 -0.01
CA TYR A 997 -27.02 15.60 -0.07
C TYR A 997 -27.81 16.79 0.47
N ALA A 998 -29.14 16.75 0.44
CA ALA A 998 -29.97 17.80 1.03
C ALA A 998 -29.81 17.83 2.56
N ALA A 999 -29.87 16.68 3.23
CA ALA A 999 -29.64 16.60 4.67
C ALA A 999 -28.19 16.96 5.04
N LEU A 1000 -27.22 16.49 4.25
CA LEU A 1000 -25.79 16.82 4.44
C LEU A 1000 -25.55 18.33 4.34
N GLU A 1001 -26.05 18.99 3.31
CA GLU A 1001 -25.86 20.43 3.11
C GLU A 1001 -26.54 21.25 4.22
N ASN A 1002 -27.75 20.86 4.64
CA ASN A 1002 -28.43 21.48 5.77
C ASN A 1002 -27.69 21.29 7.10
N LEU A 1003 -27.01 20.14 7.29
CA LEU A 1003 -26.15 19.89 8.45
C LEU A 1003 -24.93 20.81 8.46
N LEU A 1004 -24.25 20.94 7.32
CA LEU A 1004 -23.05 21.76 7.18
C LEU A 1004 -23.36 23.26 7.26
N ALA A 1005 -24.41 23.73 6.58
CA ALA A 1005 -24.81 25.13 6.60
C ALA A 1005 -25.19 25.62 8.02
N ALA A 1006 -25.78 24.76 8.85
CA ALA A 1006 -26.15 25.09 10.23
C ALA A 1006 -24.95 25.28 11.19
N GLN A 1007 -23.75 24.82 10.81
CA GLN A 1007 -22.55 25.00 11.65
C GLN A 1007 -21.96 26.39 11.56
N ASN A 1008 -21.92 26.95 10.35
CA ASN A 1008 -21.31 28.24 10.05
C ASN A 1008 -19.89 28.41 10.64
N ASN A 1009 -19.08 27.35 10.59
CA ASN A 1009 -17.67 27.35 10.99
C ASN A 1009 -16.76 27.01 9.78
N LYS A 1010 -15.44 27.22 9.92
CA LYS A 1010 -14.49 27.00 8.82
C LYS A 1010 -14.57 25.58 8.27
N PHE A 1011 -14.56 24.57 9.14
CA PHE A 1011 -14.64 23.17 8.70
C PHE A 1011 -15.89 22.92 7.86
N ALA A 1012 -17.07 23.31 8.34
CA ALA A 1012 -18.32 23.02 7.69
C ALA A 1012 -18.48 23.73 6.34
N LEU A 1013 -17.97 24.96 6.19
CA LEU A 1013 -17.93 25.66 4.91
C LEU A 1013 -16.99 24.96 3.90
N ARG A 1014 -15.83 24.46 4.36
CA ARG A 1014 -14.87 23.71 3.53
C ARG A 1014 -15.38 22.31 3.16
N ALA A 1015 -16.05 21.66 4.10
CA ALA A 1015 -16.77 20.40 3.89
C ALA A 1015 -17.93 20.57 2.90
N LEU A 1016 -18.66 21.70 2.98
CA LEU A 1016 -19.72 22.02 2.02
C LEU A 1016 -19.16 22.22 0.61
N LEU A 1017 -18.05 22.97 0.47
CA LEU A 1017 -17.33 23.09 -0.80
C LEU A 1017 -16.96 21.71 -1.36
N SER A 1018 -16.40 20.84 -0.51
CA SER A 1018 -16.03 19.47 -0.89
C SER A 1018 -17.24 18.67 -1.37
N ALA A 1019 -18.37 18.74 -0.65
CA ALA A 1019 -19.62 18.07 -1.04
C ALA A 1019 -20.19 18.60 -2.38
N LYS A 1020 -20.02 19.89 -2.68
CA LYS A 1020 -20.40 20.48 -3.97
C LYS A 1020 -19.52 20.00 -5.11
N MET A 1021 -18.22 19.86 -4.88
CA MET A 1021 -17.28 19.28 -5.85
C MET A 1021 -17.60 17.80 -6.13
N GLU A 1022 -17.92 17.00 -5.10
CA GLU A 1022 -18.32 15.60 -5.26
C GLU A 1022 -19.61 15.44 -6.08
N GLN A 1023 -20.55 16.36 -5.91
CA GLN A 1023 -21.78 16.45 -6.72
C GLN A 1023 -21.56 17.04 -8.12
N GLN A 1024 -20.32 17.37 -8.50
CA GLN A 1024 -19.99 18.00 -9.79
C GLN A 1024 -20.70 19.35 -10.02
N GLN A 1025 -21.08 20.05 -8.95
CA GLN A 1025 -21.70 21.37 -9.00
C GLN A 1025 -20.63 22.46 -9.10
N TRP A 1026 -19.91 22.49 -10.23
CA TRP A 1026 -18.69 23.30 -10.41
C TRP A 1026 -18.90 24.79 -10.19
N GLN A 1027 -19.99 25.37 -10.73
CA GLN A 1027 -20.27 26.80 -10.57
C GLN A 1027 -20.56 27.16 -9.12
N THR A 1028 -21.38 26.37 -8.43
CA THR A 1028 -21.68 26.58 -7.00
C THR A 1028 -20.43 26.42 -6.14
N ALA A 1029 -19.56 25.45 -6.45
CA ALA A 1029 -18.27 25.32 -5.79
C ALA A 1029 -17.38 26.56 -6.00
N GLN A 1030 -17.32 27.09 -7.22
CA GLN A 1030 -16.59 28.32 -7.54
C GLN A 1030 -17.16 29.53 -6.78
N ASP A 1031 -18.48 29.65 -6.71
CA ASP A 1031 -19.15 30.74 -5.97
C ASP A 1031 -18.84 30.67 -4.47
N ILE A 1032 -18.77 29.47 -3.90
CA ILE A 1032 -18.33 29.28 -2.50
C ILE A 1032 -16.89 29.77 -2.35
N ILE A 1033 -15.96 29.32 -3.20
CA ILE A 1033 -14.54 29.72 -3.15
C ILE A 1033 -14.39 31.25 -3.20
N ASN A 1034 -15.12 31.92 -4.09
CA ASN A 1034 -15.06 33.37 -4.27
C ASN A 1034 -15.57 34.15 -3.03
N ASN A 1035 -16.40 33.52 -2.21
CA ASN A 1035 -17.00 34.13 -1.01
C ASN A 1035 -16.30 33.70 0.29
N LEU A 1036 -15.28 32.84 0.24
CA LEU A 1036 -14.51 32.46 1.41
C LEU A 1036 -13.69 33.64 1.94
N PRO A 1037 -13.53 33.78 3.28
CA PRO A 1037 -12.61 34.74 3.86
C PRO A 1037 -11.18 34.52 3.36
N ALA A 1038 -10.42 35.61 3.19
CA ALA A 1038 -9.01 35.58 2.75
C ALA A 1038 -8.12 36.49 3.64
N ASN A 1039 -8.47 36.61 4.91
CA ASN A 1039 -7.88 37.59 5.83
C ASN A 1039 -6.56 37.09 6.45
N THR A 1040 -6.34 35.79 6.44
CA THR A 1040 -5.13 35.13 6.95
C THR A 1040 -4.39 34.40 5.85
N LEU A 1041 -3.09 34.17 6.02
CA LEU A 1041 -2.29 33.37 5.08
C LEU A 1041 -2.87 31.95 4.92
N GLU A 1042 -3.31 31.35 6.03
CA GLU A 1042 -3.96 30.03 6.05
C GLU A 1042 -5.22 29.97 5.16
N GLU A 1043 -6.02 31.03 5.17
CA GLU A 1043 -7.22 31.15 4.32
C GLU A 1043 -6.87 31.36 2.84
N GLN A 1044 -5.85 32.16 2.56
CA GLN A 1044 -5.36 32.39 1.19
C GLN A 1044 -4.80 31.10 0.58
N ASP A 1045 -3.99 30.36 1.35
CA ASP A 1045 -3.44 29.07 0.94
C ASP A 1045 -4.55 28.06 0.63
N PHE A 1046 -5.59 28.00 1.48
CA PHE A 1046 -6.76 27.13 1.25
C PHE A 1046 -7.46 27.48 -0.08
N ILE A 1047 -7.70 28.77 -0.33
CA ILE A 1047 -8.33 29.24 -1.57
C ILE A 1047 -7.50 28.83 -2.79
N THR A 1048 -6.19 29.08 -2.77
CA THR A 1048 -5.29 28.71 -3.88
C THR A 1048 -5.33 27.21 -4.16
N ILE A 1049 -5.20 26.37 -3.14
CA ILE A 1049 -5.25 24.91 -3.27
C ILE A 1049 -6.58 24.46 -3.87
N GLN A 1050 -7.69 24.98 -3.36
CA GLN A 1050 -9.02 24.55 -3.82
C GLN A 1050 -9.40 25.11 -5.19
N GLN A 1051 -8.85 26.26 -5.61
CA GLN A 1051 -8.96 26.74 -6.98
C GLN A 1051 -8.31 25.76 -7.96
N ILE A 1052 -7.06 25.34 -7.68
CA ILE A 1052 -6.35 24.35 -8.50
C ILE A 1052 -7.09 23.00 -8.49
N ASN A 1053 -7.56 22.56 -7.32
CA ASN A 1053 -8.32 21.31 -7.20
C ASN A 1053 -9.65 21.35 -8.00
N LEU A 1054 -10.37 22.48 -7.97
CA LEU A 1054 -11.59 22.66 -8.75
C LEU A 1054 -11.30 22.65 -10.25
N GLN A 1055 -10.23 23.32 -10.70
CA GLN A 1055 -9.80 23.27 -12.10
C GLN A 1055 -9.48 21.84 -12.54
N ARG A 1056 -8.75 21.08 -11.70
CA ARG A 1056 -8.47 19.67 -11.92
C ARG A 1056 -9.73 18.81 -12.03
N LEU A 1057 -10.65 18.96 -11.09
CA LEU A 1057 -11.89 18.15 -11.05
C LEU A 1057 -12.87 18.50 -12.16
N SER A 1058 -12.89 19.76 -12.62
CA SER A 1058 -13.79 20.24 -13.68
C SER A 1058 -13.20 20.11 -15.09
N ALA A 1059 -11.95 19.65 -15.23
CA ALA A 1059 -11.28 19.53 -16.51
C ALA A 1059 -11.96 18.50 -17.44
N ALA A 1060 -12.22 18.90 -18.69
CA ALA A 1060 -12.78 18.01 -19.71
C ALA A 1060 -11.74 17.05 -20.33
N GLN A 1061 -10.45 17.30 -20.07
CA GLN A 1061 -9.31 16.49 -20.52
C GLN A 1061 -8.38 16.24 -19.33
N ASN A 1062 -7.30 15.49 -19.55
CA ASN A 1062 -6.32 15.25 -18.50
C ASN A 1062 -5.77 16.60 -17.99
N PHE A 1063 -5.95 16.86 -16.71
CA PHE A 1063 -5.44 18.09 -16.09
C PHE A 1063 -3.93 17.96 -15.89
N GLU A 1064 -3.17 18.88 -16.46
CA GLU A 1064 -1.73 19.02 -16.21
C GLU A 1064 -1.48 20.24 -15.33
N LEU A 1065 -0.64 20.06 -14.32
CA LEU A 1065 -0.26 21.13 -13.41
C LEU A 1065 0.77 22.02 -14.09
N ASP A 1066 0.44 23.29 -14.32
CA ASP A 1066 1.39 24.23 -14.91
C ASP A 1066 2.52 24.63 -13.93
N ALA A 1067 3.57 25.27 -14.44
CA ALA A 1067 4.73 25.63 -13.62
C ALA A 1067 4.42 26.64 -12.51
N GLU A 1068 3.45 27.54 -12.72
CA GLU A 1068 3.07 28.54 -11.72
C GLU A 1068 2.24 27.88 -10.61
N GLN A 1069 1.22 27.10 -10.98
CA GLN A 1069 0.42 26.30 -10.05
C GLN A 1069 1.29 25.33 -9.25
N ALA A 1070 2.24 24.66 -9.90
CA ALA A 1070 3.20 23.79 -9.23
C ALA A 1070 4.02 24.56 -8.19
N ASN A 1071 4.57 25.73 -8.54
CA ASN A 1071 5.32 26.56 -7.61
C ASN A 1071 4.47 27.05 -6.43
N GLN A 1072 3.20 27.41 -6.67
CA GLN A 1072 2.25 27.77 -5.61
C GLN A 1072 2.03 26.58 -4.65
N LEU A 1073 1.73 25.39 -5.18
CA LEU A 1073 1.55 24.19 -4.37
C LEU A 1073 2.82 23.80 -3.61
N TYR A 1074 4.00 23.85 -4.24
CA TYR A 1074 5.27 23.56 -3.57
C TYR A 1074 5.59 24.56 -2.46
N THR A 1075 5.26 25.85 -2.65
CA THR A 1075 5.46 26.86 -1.61
C THR A 1075 4.62 26.55 -0.38
N ILE A 1076 3.34 26.20 -0.57
CA ILE A 1076 2.44 25.85 0.53
C ILE A 1076 2.83 24.51 1.17
N ALA A 1077 3.14 23.49 0.35
CA ALA A 1077 3.54 22.16 0.81
C ALA A 1077 4.82 22.17 1.67
N ASN A 1078 5.80 23.02 1.32
CA ASN A 1078 7.07 23.14 2.04
C ASN A 1078 7.04 24.12 3.21
N ALA A 1079 5.94 24.87 3.41
CA ALA A 1079 5.79 25.76 4.56
C ALA A 1079 5.48 24.99 5.85
N TYR A 1080 5.08 23.72 5.77
CA TYR A 1080 4.63 22.88 6.90
C TYR A 1080 3.53 23.56 7.74
N GLY A 1081 2.71 24.40 7.11
CA GLY A 1081 1.56 25.05 7.72
C GLY A 1081 0.29 24.21 7.66
N TYR A 1082 -0.80 24.77 8.20
CA TYR A 1082 -2.12 24.16 8.28
C TYR A 1082 -2.68 23.59 6.97
N GLN A 1083 -2.37 24.22 5.83
CA GLN A 1083 -2.82 23.79 4.50
C GLN A 1083 -1.78 22.97 3.72
N ALA A 1084 -0.59 22.76 4.27
CA ALA A 1084 0.46 21.98 3.62
C ALA A 1084 0.02 20.53 3.30
N PRO A 1085 -0.67 19.79 4.19
CA PRO A 1085 -1.13 18.42 3.88
C PRO A 1085 -2.04 18.34 2.66
N ALA A 1086 -2.92 19.33 2.45
CA ALA A 1086 -3.80 19.38 1.28
C ALA A 1086 -3.01 19.65 -0.02
N ALA A 1087 -2.03 20.56 0.03
CA ALA A 1087 -1.15 20.82 -1.11
C ALA A 1087 -0.27 19.61 -1.44
N GLN A 1088 0.27 18.94 -0.41
CA GLN A 1088 1.03 17.70 -0.53
C GLN A 1088 0.18 16.57 -1.12
N ALA A 1089 -1.08 16.45 -0.71
CA ALA A 1089 -2.02 15.49 -1.27
C ALA A 1089 -2.27 15.72 -2.78
N LEU A 1090 -2.44 16.98 -3.20
CA LEU A 1090 -2.57 17.29 -4.63
C LEU A 1090 -1.28 17.02 -5.42
N LEU A 1091 -0.11 17.35 -4.87
CA LEU A 1091 1.17 17.06 -5.52
C LEU A 1091 1.47 15.57 -5.59
N GLY A 1092 1.09 14.80 -4.57
CA GLY A 1092 1.16 13.34 -4.56
C GLY A 1092 0.28 12.73 -5.63
N LEU A 1093 -0.94 13.25 -5.75
CA LEU A 1093 -1.92 12.81 -6.75
C LEU A 1093 -1.52 13.15 -8.19
N LEU A 1094 -1.01 14.35 -8.44
CA LEU A 1094 -0.71 14.84 -9.79
C LEU A 1094 0.66 14.41 -10.29
N ASN A 1095 1.67 14.39 -9.40
CA ASN A 1095 3.07 14.20 -9.80
C ASN A 1095 3.76 13.02 -9.08
N GLY A 1096 3.07 12.28 -8.20
CA GLY A 1096 3.62 11.13 -7.49
C GLY A 1096 4.57 11.49 -6.34
N ASN A 1097 4.51 12.72 -5.83
CA ASN A 1097 5.36 13.19 -4.73
C ASN A 1097 4.89 12.69 -3.36
N TYR A 1098 5.80 12.10 -2.59
CA TYR A 1098 5.57 11.71 -1.19
C TYR A 1098 6.27 12.67 -0.23
N TYR A 1099 5.65 12.93 0.91
CA TYR A 1099 6.15 13.85 1.93
C TYR A 1099 6.28 13.18 3.29
N GLU A 1100 7.38 13.47 3.97
CA GLU A 1100 7.59 13.06 5.36
C GLU A 1100 7.38 14.26 6.29
N TRP A 1101 6.87 14.00 7.49
CA TRP A 1101 6.72 15.00 8.55
C TRP A 1101 7.65 14.65 9.72
N PRO A 1102 8.94 15.00 9.63
CA PRO A 1102 9.87 14.75 10.72
C PRO A 1102 9.46 15.56 11.96
N ILE A 1103 9.63 14.97 13.14
CA ILE A 1103 9.45 15.69 14.41
C ILE A 1103 10.45 16.88 14.42
N PRO A 1104 9.96 18.13 14.56
CA PRO A 1104 10.80 19.32 14.62
C PRO A 1104 11.82 19.26 15.74
N GLN A 1105 12.92 20.01 15.59
CA GLN A 1105 13.78 20.27 16.74
C GLN A 1105 13.00 21.07 17.77
N SER A 1106 13.04 20.62 19.03
CA SER A 1106 12.31 21.19 20.16
C SER A 1106 12.31 22.72 20.12
N SER A 1107 11.10 23.31 20.14
CA SER A 1107 11.02 24.73 20.52
C SER A 1107 11.59 24.86 21.95
N GLY A 1108 12.38 25.88 22.26
CA GLY A 1108 12.82 26.06 23.64
C GLY A 1108 11.60 26.26 24.55
N LYS A 1109 11.70 25.92 25.84
CA LYS A 1109 10.63 26.22 26.81
C LYS A 1109 10.32 27.71 26.78
N ALA A 1110 9.16 28.08 26.24
CA ALA A 1110 8.68 29.45 26.33
C ALA A 1110 8.25 29.69 27.78
N ALA A 1111 8.87 30.67 28.43
CA ALA A 1111 8.47 31.06 29.78
C ALA A 1111 7.10 31.74 29.71
N LEU A 1112 6.06 31.09 30.21
CA LEU A 1112 4.73 31.70 30.33
C LEU A 1112 4.02 31.44 31.65
N ASN A 1113 4.74 30.99 32.69
CA ASN A 1113 4.28 31.20 34.06
C ASN A 1113 5.27 32.11 34.77
N LEU A 1114 5.00 33.42 34.72
CA LEU A 1114 5.49 34.30 35.77
C LEU A 1114 4.93 33.72 37.08
N ARG A 1115 5.79 33.21 37.97
CA ARG A 1115 5.35 32.82 39.30
C ARG A 1115 4.67 34.02 39.94
N TYR A 1116 3.38 33.90 40.22
CA TYR A 1116 2.70 34.95 40.96
C TYR A 1116 3.30 35.01 42.37
N PRO A 1117 3.52 36.21 42.94
CA PRO A 1117 4.26 36.34 44.18
C PRO A 1117 3.66 35.57 45.35
N ALA A 1118 4.50 34.88 46.12
CA ALA A 1118 4.05 34.14 47.29
C ALA A 1118 3.57 35.09 48.40
N ALA A 1119 2.48 34.72 49.08
CA ALA A 1119 1.94 35.42 50.24
C ALA A 1119 1.84 34.46 51.45
N GLN A 1120 1.75 34.99 52.68
CA GLN A 1120 1.72 34.15 53.89
C GLN A 1120 0.38 33.41 54.00
N LEU A 1121 0.37 32.08 53.95
CA LEU A 1121 -0.85 31.30 54.18
C LEU A 1121 -1.41 31.63 55.57
N THR A 1122 -2.62 32.18 55.61
CA THR A 1122 -3.34 32.33 56.88
C THR A 1122 -4.02 30.98 57.18
N GLY A 1123 -3.84 30.47 58.40
CA GLY A 1123 -4.25 29.11 58.81
C GLY A 1123 -5.76 28.84 58.87
N ASN A 1124 -6.57 29.58 58.11
CA ASN A 1124 -8.00 29.37 58.00
C ASN A 1124 -8.35 29.01 56.54
N PRO A 1125 -8.46 27.71 56.20
CA PRO A 1125 -8.85 27.25 54.85
C PRO A 1125 -10.30 27.64 54.47
N PHE A 1126 -11.04 28.29 55.38
CA PHE A 1126 -12.42 28.73 55.18
C PHE A 1126 -12.55 30.24 54.92
N VAL A 1127 -11.44 30.99 54.82
CA VAL A 1127 -11.50 32.43 54.45
C VAL A 1127 -11.99 32.53 53.01
N GLY A 1128 -13.27 32.90 52.84
CA GLY A 1128 -13.90 33.03 51.54
C GLY A 1128 -15.07 32.09 51.28
N THR A 1129 -15.29 31.06 52.11
CA THR A 1129 -16.26 29.98 51.84
C THR A 1129 -17.37 29.89 52.90
N PHE A 1130 -18.50 29.29 52.52
CA PHE A 1130 -19.62 29.05 53.43
C PHE A 1130 -19.34 27.79 54.22
N ALA A 1131 -19.05 27.96 55.51
CA ALA A 1131 -18.62 26.89 56.41
C ALA A 1131 -19.32 27.02 57.75
N ILE A 1132 -19.60 25.88 58.40
CA ILE A 1132 -20.25 25.83 59.72
C ILE A 1132 -19.34 25.05 60.66
N ILE A 1133 -18.87 25.67 61.73
CA ILE A 1133 -17.81 25.14 62.60
C ILE A 1133 -18.15 25.42 64.08
N PRO A 1134 -18.07 24.44 64.99
CA PRO A 1134 -17.78 23.02 64.73
C PRO A 1134 -18.95 22.32 64.02
N ASN A 1135 -18.68 21.21 63.34
CA ASN A 1135 -19.68 20.34 62.73
C ASN A 1135 -19.15 18.89 62.81
N PRO A 1136 -19.58 18.06 63.77
CA PRO A 1136 -20.77 18.18 64.63
C PRO A 1136 -20.80 19.43 65.53
N ALA A 1137 -21.96 20.08 65.63
CA ALA A 1137 -22.20 21.22 66.52
C ALA A 1137 -23.08 20.81 67.70
N SER A 1138 -22.83 21.34 68.90
CA SER A 1138 -23.72 21.11 70.05
C SER A 1138 -24.70 22.27 70.23
N GLN A 1139 -24.29 23.32 70.94
CA GLN A 1139 -25.16 24.42 71.31
C GLN A 1139 -25.11 25.60 70.33
N THR A 1140 -23.96 25.85 69.73
CA THR A 1140 -23.75 26.91 68.74
C THR A 1140 -22.81 26.44 67.65
N ALA A 1141 -22.91 27.08 66.47
CA ALA A 1141 -21.92 26.93 65.41
C ALA A 1141 -21.60 28.31 64.81
N GLN A 1142 -20.33 28.56 64.51
CA GLN A 1142 -19.93 29.71 63.70
C GLN A 1142 -20.15 29.40 62.23
N VAL A 1143 -20.84 30.32 61.55
CA VAL A 1143 -21.14 30.25 60.13
C VAL A 1143 -20.27 31.29 59.44
N SER A 1144 -19.27 30.85 58.69
CA SER A 1144 -18.49 31.71 57.80
C SER A 1144 -19.36 32.10 56.61
N ILE A 1145 -19.46 33.39 56.32
CA ILE A 1145 -20.22 33.91 55.18
C ILE A 1145 -19.23 34.34 54.11
N PRO A 1146 -19.31 33.76 52.90
CA PRO A 1146 -18.47 34.16 51.78
C PRO A 1146 -18.53 35.67 51.56
N PRO A 1147 -17.39 36.35 51.37
CA PRO A 1147 -17.32 37.77 51.09
C PRO A 1147 -18.30 38.23 50.01
N LEU A 1148 -18.56 37.40 48.98
CA LEU A 1148 -19.52 37.74 47.92
C LEU A 1148 -20.96 37.97 48.42
N TYR A 1149 -21.37 37.25 49.47
CA TYR A 1149 -22.73 37.34 50.01
C TYR A 1149 -22.84 38.36 51.14
N THR A 1150 -21.71 38.79 51.71
CA THR A 1150 -21.71 39.83 52.75
C THR A 1150 -22.19 41.19 52.24
N LEU A 1151 -22.20 41.41 50.92
CA LEU A 1151 -22.68 42.66 50.32
C LEU A 1151 -24.19 42.64 50.01
N GLN A 1152 -24.84 41.49 50.24
CA GLN A 1152 -26.23 41.26 49.89
C GLN A 1152 -27.05 41.03 51.15
N GLN A 1153 -28.36 41.26 51.08
CA GLN A 1153 -29.23 40.87 52.19
C GLN A 1153 -29.30 39.35 52.23
N THR A 1154 -28.74 38.76 53.29
CA THR A 1154 -28.60 37.32 53.41
C THR A 1154 -29.50 36.76 54.49
N GLU A 1155 -29.96 35.53 54.27
CA GLU A 1155 -30.75 34.77 55.23
C GLU A 1155 -30.21 33.35 55.30
N MET A 1156 -30.10 32.79 56.49
CA MET A 1156 -29.73 31.39 56.67
C MET A 1156 -30.97 30.59 57.01
N HIS A 1157 -31.25 29.60 56.18
CA HIS A 1157 -32.36 28.67 56.30
C HIS A 1157 -31.83 27.31 56.75
N LEU A 1158 -32.43 26.70 57.76
CA LEU A 1158 -32.15 25.31 58.15
C LEU A 1158 -33.33 24.43 57.78
N TYR A 1159 -33.07 23.35 57.05
CA TYR A 1159 -34.06 22.35 56.68
C TYR A 1159 -33.77 21.03 57.40
N ASN A 1160 -34.83 20.29 57.72
CA ASN A 1160 -34.70 18.86 57.99
C ASN A 1160 -34.55 18.08 56.68
N LEU A 1161 -34.28 16.77 56.78
CA LEU A 1161 -34.13 15.88 55.62
C LEU A 1161 -35.40 15.69 54.78
N HIS A 1162 -36.57 16.13 55.28
CA HIS A 1162 -37.84 16.13 54.55
C HIS A 1162 -38.14 17.48 53.88
N GLY A 1163 -37.17 18.41 53.84
CA GLY A 1163 -37.32 19.73 53.22
C GLY A 1163 -38.14 20.73 54.03
N LYS A 1164 -38.53 20.42 55.27
CA LYS A 1164 -39.25 21.36 56.14
C LYS A 1164 -38.26 22.35 56.77
N THR A 1165 -38.51 23.64 56.58
CA THR A 1165 -37.77 24.73 57.21
C THR A 1165 -37.98 24.73 58.72
N LEU A 1166 -36.88 24.73 59.47
CA LEU A 1166 -36.84 24.74 60.93
C LEU A 1166 -36.36 26.06 61.51
N LEU A 1167 -35.48 26.77 60.79
CA LEU A 1167 -34.99 28.09 61.17
C LEU A 1167 -34.81 28.95 59.92
N VAL A 1168 -35.17 30.22 60.01
CA VAL A 1168 -34.78 31.26 59.06
C VAL A 1168 -34.18 32.40 59.86
N GLN A 1169 -32.93 32.74 59.56
CA GLN A 1169 -32.17 33.72 60.32
C GLN A 1169 -31.58 34.78 59.37
N PRO A 1170 -32.08 36.02 59.37
CA PRO A 1170 -31.45 37.09 58.61
C PRO A 1170 -30.06 37.37 59.13
N ILE A 1171 -29.12 37.58 58.20
CA ILE A 1171 -27.73 37.90 58.44
C ILE A 1171 -27.50 39.35 57.98
N PRO A 1172 -26.99 40.24 58.86
CA PRO A 1172 -26.75 41.63 58.50
C PRO A 1172 -25.73 41.76 57.36
N VAL A 1173 -25.98 42.71 56.45
CA VAL A 1173 -25.02 43.10 55.42
C VAL A 1173 -23.69 43.50 56.07
N GLY A 1174 -22.59 42.99 55.53
CA GLY A 1174 -21.22 43.16 56.03
C GLY A 1174 -20.74 42.08 57.00
N THR A 1175 -21.59 41.09 57.33
CA THR A 1175 -21.25 40.04 58.30
C THR A 1175 -20.47 38.90 57.64
N HIS A 1176 -19.20 38.75 57.99
CA HIS A 1176 -18.32 37.69 57.47
C HIS A 1176 -18.36 36.40 58.30
N ALA A 1177 -18.83 36.46 59.55
CA ALA A 1177 -19.02 35.31 60.42
C ALA A 1177 -20.26 35.55 61.30
N TYR A 1178 -21.14 34.56 61.37
CA TYR A 1178 -22.39 34.63 62.11
C TYR A 1178 -22.53 33.44 63.06
N THR A 1179 -22.85 33.69 64.33
CA THR A 1179 -23.05 32.62 65.31
C THR A 1179 -24.48 32.09 65.27
N LEU A 1180 -24.65 30.86 64.79
CA LEU A 1180 -25.90 30.14 64.75
C LEU A 1180 -26.19 29.45 66.09
N ASN A 1181 -27.36 29.71 66.65
CA ASN A 1181 -27.82 29.05 67.87
C ASN A 1181 -28.57 27.75 67.52
N LEU A 1182 -28.16 26.64 68.13
CA LEU A 1182 -28.63 25.29 67.84
C LEU A 1182 -29.26 24.60 69.07
N GLN A 1183 -29.32 25.27 70.23
CA GLN A 1183 -29.76 24.69 71.51
C GLN A 1183 -31.17 24.06 71.46
N ASN A 1184 -32.05 24.60 70.60
CA ASN A 1184 -33.44 24.14 70.49
C ASN A 1184 -33.66 23.14 69.35
N LEU A 1185 -32.61 22.78 68.60
CA LEU A 1185 -32.70 21.77 67.54
C LEU A 1185 -32.38 20.39 68.11
N PRO A 1186 -33.17 19.34 67.81
CA PRO A 1186 -32.85 17.97 68.19
C PRO A 1186 -31.49 17.49 67.64
N ASN A 1187 -30.97 16.40 68.21
CA ASN A 1187 -29.83 15.72 67.60
C ASN A 1187 -30.23 15.19 66.22
N GLY A 1188 -29.43 15.46 65.18
CA GLY A 1188 -29.78 15.06 63.82
C GLY A 1188 -28.98 15.77 62.73
N LEU A 1189 -29.24 15.36 61.48
CA LEU A 1189 -28.65 15.95 60.29
C LEU A 1189 -29.62 16.97 59.66
N TYR A 1190 -29.09 18.15 59.37
CA TYR A 1190 -29.80 19.29 58.81
C TYR A 1190 -29.10 19.81 57.57
N ILE A 1191 -29.83 20.54 56.72
CA ILE A 1191 -29.28 21.29 55.60
C ILE A 1191 -29.37 22.77 55.94
N ALA A 1192 -28.24 23.42 56.17
CA ALA A 1192 -28.14 24.87 56.32
C ALA A 1192 -27.90 25.49 54.94
N ALA A 1193 -28.84 26.27 54.43
CA ALA A 1193 -28.73 27.00 53.18
C ALA A 1193 -28.62 28.50 53.45
N LEU A 1194 -27.63 29.15 52.87
CA LEU A 1194 -27.57 30.60 52.77
C LEU A 1194 -28.40 31.03 51.56
N TYR A 1195 -29.28 31.99 51.76
CA TYR A 1195 -30.03 32.70 50.75
C TYR A 1195 -29.47 34.11 50.66
N ALA A 1196 -29.37 34.65 49.45
CA ALA A 1196 -28.97 36.03 49.20
C ALA A 1196 -30.00 36.68 48.28
N ASN A 1197 -30.56 37.82 48.69
CA ASN A 1197 -31.66 38.52 48.00
C ASN A 1197 -32.86 37.59 47.68
N GLY A 1198 -33.18 36.65 48.58
CA GLY A 1198 -34.29 35.72 48.43
C GLY A 1198 -34.03 34.50 47.53
N LEU A 1199 -32.84 34.38 46.93
CA LEU A 1199 -32.43 33.21 46.14
C LEU A 1199 -31.46 32.33 46.95
N PRO A 1200 -31.55 30.98 46.84
CA PRO A 1200 -30.60 30.09 47.49
C PRO A 1200 -29.20 30.31 46.91
N ALA A 1201 -28.26 30.70 47.75
CA ALA A 1201 -26.90 31.05 47.38
C ALA A 1201 -25.93 29.86 47.51
N THR A 1202 -25.97 29.16 48.64
CA THR A 1202 -25.12 27.98 48.91
C THR A 1202 -25.65 27.18 50.10
N TYR A 1203 -25.25 25.93 50.28
CA TYR A 1203 -25.69 25.12 51.42
C TYR A 1203 -24.59 24.21 51.99
N ARG A 1204 -24.76 23.80 53.24
CA ARG A 1204 -23.91 22.86 53.97
C ARG A 1204 -24.75 21.93 54.83
N LYS A 1205 -24.29 20.68 54.94
CA LYS A 1205 -24.81 19.76 55.94
C LYS A 1205 -24.39 20.25 57.33
N LEU A 1206 -25.31 20.29 58.27
CA LEU A 1206 -25.06 20.57 59.68
C LEU A 1206 -25.51 19.37 60.51
N PHE A 1207 -24.59 18.75 61.22
CA PHE A 1207 -24.91 17.71 62.18
C PHE A 1207 -24.95 18.32 63.58
N VAL A 1208 -26.10 18.20 64.26
CA VAL A 1208 -26.27 18.67 65.64
C VAL A 1208 -26.22 17.47 66.58
N GLN A 1209 -25.37 17.57 67.60
CA GLN A 1209 -25.18 16.57 68.64
C GLN A 1209 -24.92 17.28 69.99
N HIS A 1210 -25.95 17.35 70.83
CA HIS A 1210 -25.91 17.87 72.21
C HIS A 1210 -25.23 16.92 73.19
#